data_AF-A0AAW1QUL7-F1
#
_entry.id   AF-A0AAW1QUL7-F1
#
_cell.length_a   1.000
_cell.length_b   1.000
_cell.length_c   1.000
_cell.angle_alpha   90.00
_cell.angle_beta   90.00
_cell.angle_gamma   90.00
#
_symmetry.space_group_name_H-M   'P 1'
#
loop_
_entity.id
_entity.type
_entity.pdbx_description
1 polymer ?
#
loop_
_entity_poly.entity_id
_entity_poly.type
_entity_poly.pdbx_seq_one_letter_code
_entity_poly.pdbx_strand_id
1 'polypeptide(L)'
;MAPDLTKQEAAVYDRQLRVWGVEVQKRLTAARILVVGCTSGVAAEVAKNIVLAGVGSLTLVDDTPSSAGAPYNFLVPADADPAQSVAEASAATLREMNPLVRVGARPGLGLGPNREPDAALLDSVDVAVLTGESAVPAMAWDAACRSAGVAFYAAATHGSASHFFADLREHTFTPTDQESIERLGAGAEASASFPPLEAALFRSWKGLHPRRTHWLFFVLRICADFERAHGRPPAMPDLPALAELGAALAREHGMAASIIDGALLQEYVALADQELPPVNAVVGGVLANEVLKAVSRRGEPVNNFFFFCLTNGAGTRRLAACGARLCKLMRPFSAQPEPEQAPGDEVTVKVNDYKAHNLEPPGTEVATSKAELHAFFKNMYRMRRVEITADLLYKQKLARGFLHLADGQEAVPAGMEAALTFQDSIIQSYRDHLTFIGRGGTPQELFAELLGKKEGAAKGLGGSMHLYKREHNFFGGIGIVGEQVPLGAGLGFKHKYKNDGHVAVAIYGDGCQNQGQLFEAFNMAALWSLPVIFVCENNHFGMGTADSRASKSIQYYTRGDYIPGLWVDGMDVLAVKNATAFAKDFALKNGPIVLEMDTYRYHGHSISDPGSTYRTRDEIAGVRRARDPIEHVRTLLLEHNFAEAKELKQIERDVKKEIDEALEAAKKGSEPPIEDLWNNIYVAGLGARLRPIEIGRPPIVLPA
;
A
#
# COMPACT_ATOMS: atom_id res chain seq x y z
N MET A 1 -8.76 -8.68 38.79
CA MET A 1 -7.43 -8.82 38.14
C MET A 1 -7.58 -9.81 37.01
N ALA A 2 -7.30 -9.40 35.77
CA ALA A 2 -7.34 -10.32 34.62
C ALA A 2 -6.16 -11.32 34.72
N PRO A 3 -6.35 -12.60 34.38
CA PRO A 3 -5.30 -13.61 34.50
C PRO A 3 -4.12 -13.31 33.55
N ASP A 4 -2.92 -13.71 33.97
CA ASP A 4 -1.75 -13.68 33.09
C ASP A 4 -1.88 -14.71 31.96
N LEU A 5 -1.46 -14.32 30.76
CA LEU A 5 -1.52 -15.16 29.57
C LEU A 5 -0.68 -16.43 29.78
N THR A 6 -1.28 -17.60 29.55
CA THR A 6 -0.59 -18.89 29.61
C THR A 6 0.45 -19.00 28.47
N LYS A 7 1.44 -19.88 28.61
CA LYS A 7 2.46 -20.12 27.56
C LYS A 7 1.86 -20.53 26.21
N GLN A 8 0.69 -21.18 26.22
CA GLN A 8 -0.01 -21.62 25.02
C GLN A 8 -0.73 -20.45 24.34
N GLU A 9 -1.35 -19.55 25.10
CA GLU A 9 -1.96 -18.31 24.59
C GLU A 9 -0.91 -17.33 24.06
N ALA A 10 0.25 -17.24 24.73
CA ALA A 10 1.37 -16.42 24.26
C ALA A 10 1.95 -16.91 22.92
N ALA A 11 1.93 -18.22 22.65
CA ALA A 11 2.39 -18.79 21.39
C ALA A 11 1.41 -18.56 20.23
N VAL A 12 0.09 -18.63 20.49
CA VAL A 12 -0.95 -18.40 19.47
C VAL A 12 -1.09 -16.90 19.14
N TYR A 13 -0.96 -16.03 20.14
CA TYR A 13 -1.09 -14.58 19.98
C TYR A 13 0.24 -13.85 19.84
N ASP A 14 1.36 -14.56 19.66
CA ASP A 14 2.70 -14.00 19.55
C ASP A 14 2.79 -12.86 18.50
N ARG A 15 2.15 -13.03 17.34
CA ARG A 15 2.05 -11.98 16.30
C ARG A 15 1.29 -10.74 16.81
N GLN A 16 0.20 -10.92 17.54
CA GLN A 16 -0.65 -9.84 18.03
C GLN A 16 -0.04 -9.13 19.25
N LEU A 17 0.59 -9.88 20.15
CA LEU A 17 1.36 -9.36 21.28
C LEU A 17 2.50 -8.44 20.81
N ARG A 18 3.16 -8.78 19.70
CA ARG A 18 4.22 -7.93 19.09
C ARG A 18 3.69 -6.67 18.40
N VAL A 19 2.45 -6.68 17.91
CA VAL A 19 1.82 -5.54 17.22
C VAL A 19 1.17 -4.59 18.23
N TRP A 20 0.44 -5.16 19.18
CA TRP A 20 -0.43 -4.42 20.08
C TRP A 20 0.17 -4.21 21.48
N GLY A 21 1.10 -5.06 21.89
CA GLY A 21 1.62 -5.09 23.26
C GLY A 21 0.74 -5.92 24.18
N VAL A 22 1.32 -6.44 25.26
CA VAL A 22 0.66 -7.33 26.22
C VAL A 22 -0.59 -6.69 26.82
N GLU A 23 -0.53 -5.40 27.14
CA GLU A 23 -1.65 -4.70 27.77
C GLU A 23 -2.84 -4.51 26.83
N VAL A 24 -2.59 -4.25 25.54
CA VAL A 24 -3.65 -4.17 24.54
C VAL A 24 -4.25 -5.54 24.27
N GLN A 25 -3.42 -6.59 24.20
CA GLN A 25 -3.94 -7.96 24.05
C GLN A 25 -4.84 -8.34 25.23
N LYS A 26 -4.47 -7.98 26.47
CA LYS A 26 -5.32 -8.20 27.66
C LYS A 26 -6.68 -7.50 27.54
N ARG A 27 -6.73 -6.29 26.97
CA ARG A 27 -8.01 -5.58 26.72
C ARG A 27 -8.84 -6.29 25.65
N LEU A 28 -8.21 -6.76 24.57
CA LEU A 28 -8.88 -7.49 23.50
C LEU A 28 -9.45 -8.83 23.98
N THR A 29 -8.68 -9.62 24.73
CA THR A 29 -9.14 -10.92 25.26
C THR A 29 -10.19 -10.78 26.37
N ALA A 30 -10.35 -9.59 26.94
CA ALA A 30 -11.45 -9.28 27.86
C ALA A 30 -12.73 -8.81 27.14
N ALA A 31 -12.62 -8.40 25.87
CA ALA A 31 -13.69 -7.74 25.15
C ALA A 31 -14.80 -8.70 24.71
N ARG A 32 -16.04 -8.23 24.86
CA ARG A 32 -17.27 -8.93 24.49
C ARG A 32 -17.95 -8.14 23.38
N ILE A 33 -18.03 -8.70 22.18
CA ILE A 33 -18.57 -8.01 21.01
C ILE A 33 -19.85 -8.69 20.53
N LEU A 34 -20.84 -7.88 20.15
CA LEU A 34 -22.09 -8.30 19.53
C LEU A 34 -22.10 -7.89 18.06
N VAL A 35 -22.45 -8.80 17.15
CA VAL A 35 -22.72 -8.50 15.73
C VAL A 35 -24.14 -8.95 15.39
N VAL A 36 -24.92 -8.04 14.82
CA VAL A 36 -26.35 -8.21 14.49
C VAL A 36 -26.58 -8.03 13.00
N GLY A 37 -27.43 -8.87 12.40
CA GLY A 37 -27.76 -8.81 10.97
C GLY A 37 -26.76 -9.59 10.11
N CYS A 38 -26.51 -10.84 10.49
CA CYS A 38 -25.52 -11.72 9.87
C CYS A 38 -25.86 -12.12 8.43
N THR A 39 -27.05 -11.83 7.91
CA THR A 39 -27.36 -11.92 6.48
C THR A 39 -26.53 -10.95 5.62
N SER A 40 -26.04 -9.85 6.20
CA SER A 40 -25.14 -8.90 5.54
C SER A 40 -23.72 -9.47 5.40
N GLY A 41 -23.11 -9.26 4.23
CA GLY A 41 -21.71 -9.59 4.01
C GLY A 41 -20.74 -8.67 4.77
N VAL A 42 -21.17 -7.46 5.15
CA VAL A 42 -20.38 -6.61 6.06
C VAL A 42 -20.29 -7.26 7.44
N ALA A 43 -21.38 -7.82 7.97
CA ALA A 43 -21.35 -8.58 9.23
C ALA A 43 -20.40 -9.76 9.16
N ALA A 44 -20.42 -10.54 8.07
CA ALA A 44 -19.53 -11.67 7.86
C ALA A 44 -18.05 -11.26 7.91
N GLU A 45 -17.71 -10.17 7.23
CA GLU A 45 -16.36 -9.60 7.23
C GLU A 45 -15.95 -9.07 8.60
N VAL A 46 -16.83 -8.37 9.30
CA VAL A 46 -16.59 -7.86 10.64
C VAL A 46 -16.33 -9.00 11.62
N ALA A 47 -17.23 -9.99 11.65
CA ALA A 47 -17.16 -11.16 12.52
C ALA A 47 -15.86 -11.94 12.31
N LYS A 48 -15.51 -12.22 11.04
CA LYS A 48 -14.24 -12.89 10.67
C LYS A 48 -13.03 -12.14 11.23
N ASN A 49 -12.92 -10.84 10.96
CA ASN A 49 -11.75 -10.06 11.35
C ASN A 49 -11.64 -9.90 12.88
N ILE A 50 -12.77 -9.77 13.58
CA ILE A 50 -12.83 -9.71 15.05
C ILE A 50 -12.37 -11.04 15.67
N VAL A 51 -12.84 -12.18 15.16
CA VAL A 51 -12.45 -13.50 15.65
C VAL A 51 -10.97 -13.77 15.38
N LEU A 52 -10.48 -13.45 14.19
CA LEU A 52 -9.06 -13.57 13.86
C LEU A 52 -8.16 -12.66 14.72
N ALA A 53 -8.68 -11.52 15.19
CA ALA A 53 -7.99 -10.62 16.11
C ALA A 53 -7.88 -11.14 17.55
N GLY A 54 -8.61 -12.21 17.91
CA GLY A 54 -8.48 -12.85 19.23
C GLY A 54 -9.20 -12.11 20.36
N VAL A 55 -10.40 -11.60 20.12
CA VAL A 55 -11.23 -10.98 21.17
C VAL A 55 -11.75 -12.01 22.18
N GLY A 56 -12.20 -11.57 23.35
CA GLY A 56 -12.68 -12.46 24.40
C GLY A 56 -13.93 -13.27 24.05
N SER A 57 -14.92 -12.61 23.45
CA SER A 57 -16.09 -13.29 22.89
C SER A 57 -16.76 -12.50 21.78
N LEU A 58 -17.35 -13.24 20.84
CA LEU A 58 -18.23 -12.71 19.80
C LEU A 58 -19.60 -13.39 19.91
N THR A 59 -20.66 -12.60 20.04
CA THR A 59 -22.05 -13.10 19.95
C THR A 59 -22.66 -12.63 18.64
N LEU A 60 -23.18 -13.58 17.86
CA LEU A 60 -23.92 -13.31 16.64
C LEU A 60 -25.42 -13.37 16.91
N VAL A 61 -26.17 -12.46 16.30
CA VAL A 61 -27.64 -12.48 16.34
C VAL A 61 -28.20 -12.27 14.94
N ASP A 62 -28.89 -13.30 14.45
CA ASP A 62 -29.68 -13.30 13.23
C ASP A 62 -30.55 -14.57 13.25
N ASP A 63 -31.87 -14.38 13.27
CA ASP A 63 -32.86 -15.46 13.34
C ASP A 63 -33.24 -15.99 11.94
N THR A 64 -32.67 -15.42 10.87
CA THR A 64 -32.96 -15.84 9.49
C THR A 64 -32.55 -17.30 9.30
N PRO A 65 -33.44 -18.19 8.82
CA PRO A 65 -33.07 -19.57 8.52
C PRO A 65 -32.00 -19.62 7.43
N SER A 66 -31.00 -20.48 7.58
CA SER A 66 -29.95 -20.68 6.58
C SER A 66 -30.53 -21.09 5.22
N SER A 67 -31.70 -21.74 5.21
CA SER A 67 -32.48 -22.08 4.00
C SER A 67 -32.97 -20.89 3.19
N ALA A 68 -33.12 -19.71 3.80
CA ALA A 68 -33.51 -18.49 3.10
C ALA A 68 -32.39 -17.91 2.21
N GLY A 69 -31.17 -18.44 2.35
CA GLY A 69 -29.98 -17.99 1.66
C GLY A 69 -29.37 -16.76 2.34
N ALA A 70 -28.04 -16.75 2.45
CA ALA A 70 -27.27 -15.60 2.89
C ALA A 70 -26.24 -15.28 1.79
N PRO A 71 -26.68 -14.77 0.61
CA PRO A 71 -25.86 -14.71 -0.60
C PRO A 71 -24.59 -13.87 -0.46
N TYR A 72 -24.52 -13.02 0.57
CA TYR A 72 -23.40 -12.13 0.86
C TYR A 72 -22.56 -12.59 2.05
N ASN A 73 -23.03 -13.58 2.83
CA ASN A 73 -22.34 -14.11 4.00
C ASN A 73 -21.62 -15.41 3.66
N PHE A 74 -20.30 -15.33 3.45
CA PHE A 74 -19.45 -16.48 3.17
C PHE A 74 -19.15 -17.37 4.39
N LEU A 75 -19.60 -16.99 5.60
CA LEU A 75 -19.42 -17.80 6.81
C LEU A 75 -20.47 -18.90 6.95
N VAL A 76 -21.56 -18.86 6.18
CA VAL A 76 -22.56 -19.94 6.15
C VAL A 76 -22.09 -21.00 5.15
N PRO A 77 -21.75 -22.22 5.61
CA PRO A 77 -21.34 -23.29 4.70
C PRO A 77 -22.47 -23.70 3.77
N ALA A 78 -22.12 -24.17 2.57
CA ALA A 78 -23.12 -24.64 1.59
C ALA A 78 -23.92 -25.86 2.07
N ASP A 79 -23.38 -26.62 3.02
CA ASP A 79 -23.97 -27.80 3.65
C ASP A 79 -24.53 -27.52 5.06
N ALA A 80 -24.69 -26.24 5.44
CA ALA A 80 -25.35 -25.87 6.69
C ALA A 80 -26.75 -26.48 6.78
N ASP A 81 -27.13 -26.96 7.97
CA ASP A 81 -28.47 -27.50 8.18
C ASP A 81 -29.50 -26.38 7.93
N PRO A 82 -30.45 -26.57 6.99
CA PRO A 82 -31.42 -25.56 6.61
C PRO A 82 -32.27 -25.02 7.77
N ALA A 83 -32.42 -25.78 8.86
CA ALA A 83 -33.18 -25.39 10.04
C ALA A 83 -32.42 -24.46 10.99
N GLN A 84 -31.09 -24.38 10.89
CA GLN A 84 -30.25 -23.51 11.70
C GLN A 84 -30.38 -22.06 11.26
N SER A 85 -30.24 -21.11 12.18
CA SER A 85 -30.16 -19.70 11.81
C SER A 85 -28.81 -19.35 11.16
N VAL A 86 -28.79 -18.27 10.37
CA VAL A 86 -27.56 -17.74 9.75
C VAL A 86 -26.49 -17.42 10.80
N ALA A 87 -26.90 -16.95 11.99
CA ALA A 87 -25.98 -16.72 13.11
C ALA A 87 -25.41 -18.02 13.67
N GLU A 88 -26.21 -19.07 13.82
CA GLU A 88 -25.74 -20.39 14.31
C GLU A 88 -24.74 -21.02 13.33
N ALA A 89 -25.07 -21.02 12.04
CA ALA A 89 -24.19 -21.53 10.99
C ALA A 89 -22.88 -20.73 10.90
N SER A 90 -22.96 -19.39 10.94
CA SER A 90 -21.77 -18.53 10.92
C SER A 90 -20.90 -18.72 12.18
N ALA A 91 -21.52 -18.90 13.34
CA ALA A 91 -20.81 -19.12 14.59
C ALA A 91 -20.01 -20.43 14.58
N ALA A 92 -20.52 -21.48 13.93
CA ALA A 92 -19.78 -22.74 13.76
C ALA A 92 -18.48 -22.52 12.99
N THR A 93 -18.56 -21.89 11.80
CA THR A 93 -17.39 -21.56 10.96
C THR A 93 -16.36 -20.69 11.68
N LEU A 94 -16.81 -19.69 12.44
CA LEU A 94 -15.91 -18.79 13.17
C LEU A 94 -15.17 -19.48 14.32
N ARG A 95 -15.78 -20.48 14.99
CA ARG A 95 -15.08 -21.27 16.02
C ARG A 95 -13.89 -22.04 15.44
N GLU A 96 -14.03 -22.52 14.20
CA GLU A 96 -12.93 -23.20 13.51
C GLU A 96 -11.79 -22.24 13.16
N MET A 97 -12.11 -20.99 12.80
CA MET A 97 -11.11 -19.97 12.48
C MET A 97 -10.25 -19.57 13.67
N ASN A 98 -10.82 -19.50 14.88
CA ASN A 98 -10.07 -19.24 16.09
C ASN A 98 -10.73 -19.88 17.34
N PRO A 99 -10.28 -21.09 17.74
CA PRO A 99 -10.86 -21.80 18.88
C PRO A 99 -10.71 -21.11 20.24
N LEU A 100 -9.84 -20.10 20.34
CA LEU A 100 -9.62 -19.35 21.58
C LEU A 100 -10.65 -18.23 21.80
N VAL A 101 -11.39 -17.84 20.76
CA VAL A 101 -12.47 -16.85 20.89
C VAL A 101 -13.76 -17.58 21.24
N ARG A 102 -14.45 -17.15 22.30
CA ARG A 102 -15.78 -17.67 22.61
C ARG A 102 -16.79 -17.11 21.61
N VAL A 103 -17.12 -17.89 20.59
CA VAL A 103 -18.14 -17.52 19.60
C VAL A 103 -19.48 -18.17 19.95
N GLY A 104 -20.50 -17.35 20.13
CA GLY A 104 -21.88 -17.76 20.40
C GLY A 104 -22.84 -17.25 19.32
N ALA A 105 -23.98 -17.91 19.21
CA ALA A 105 -25.15 -17.37 18.51
C ALA A 105 -26.28 -17.28 19.54
N ARG A 106 -27.08 -16.22 19.48
CA ARG A 106 -28.24 -16.06 20.36
C ARG A 106 -29.48 -15.80 19.50
N PRO A 107 -30.59 -16.50 19.75
CA PRO A 107 -31.85 -16.14 19.13
C PRO A 107 -32.42 -14.87 19.77
N GLY A 108 -33.19 -14.08 19.03
CA GLY A 108 -33.90 -12.95 19.62
C GLY A 108 -33.53 -11.58 19.07
N LEU A 109 -33.45 -11.49 17.74
CA LEU A 109 -33.80 -10.25 17.04
C LEU A 109 -34.94 -10.58 16.09
N GLY A 110 -36.14 -10.65 16.64
CA GLY A 110 -37.37 -10.81 15.87
C GLY A 110 -37.97 -9.44 15.58
N LEU A 111 -38.04 -9.08 14.30
CA LEU A 111 -39.19 -8.57 13.52
C LEU A 111 -40.36 -7.84 14.22
N GLY A 112 -40.18 -7.24 15.39
CA GLY A 112 -41.07 -6.24 15.93
C GLY A 112 -40.98 -4.97 15.10
N PRO A 113 -41.96 -4.05 15.20
CA PRO A 113 -41.99 -2.83 14.38
C PRO A 113 -40.73 -1.97 14.52
N ASN A 114 -39.94 -2.12 15.60
CA ASN A 114 -38.75 -1.29 15.88
C ASN A 114 -37.42 -2.07 16.00
N ARG A 115 -37.42 -3.42 15.96
CA ARG A 115 -36.23 -4.28 16.08
C ARG A 115 -35.22 -3.89 17.19
N GLU A 116 -35.69 -3.48 18.37
CA GLU A 116 -34.86 -2.98 19.49
C GLU A 116 -34.07 -4.09 20.24
N PRO A 117 -32.90 -3.79 20.82
CA PRO A 117 -32.13 -4.75 21.61
C PRO A 117 -32.76 -5.05 22.99
N ASP A 118 -32.65 -6.30 23.43
CA ASP A 118 -32.90 -6.70 24.83
C ASP A 118 -31.84 -6.08 25.77
N ALA A 119 -32.26 -5.50 26.90
CA ALA A 119 -31.36 -4.92 27.89
C ALA A 119 -30.34 -5.95 28.42
N ALA A 120 -30.78 -7.19 28.64
CA ALA A 120 -29.88 -8.26 29.10
C ALA A 120 -28.86 -8.67 28.03
N LEU A 121 -29.13 -8.41 26.74
CA LEU A 121 -28.17 -8.59 25.67
C LEU A 121 -27.10 -7.50 25.70
N LEU A 122 -27.49 -6.23 25.86
CA LEU A 122 -26.55 -5.11 25.91
C LEU A 122 -25.64 -5.16 27.15
N ASP A 123 -26.17 -5.54 28.32
CA ASP A 123 -25.37 -5.70 29.55
C ASP A 123 -24.25 -6.77 29.40
N SER A 124 -24.44 -7.69 28.46
CA SER A 124 -23.51 -8.79 28.21
C SER A 124 -22.33 -8.44 27.29
N VAL A 125 -22.29 -7.23 26.72
CA VAL A 125 -21.27 -6.82 25.73
C VAL A 125 -20.68 -5.44 25.98
N ASP A 126 -19.53 -5.17 25.37
CA ASP A 126 -18.81 -3.89 25.45
C ASP A 126 -18.98 -3.08 24.16
N VAL A 127 -19.17 -3.77 23.03
CA VAL A 127 -19.40 -3.18 21.70
C VAL A 127 -20.53 -3.91 20.98
N ALA A 128 -21.44 -3.16 20.37
CA ALA A 128 -22.47 -3.68 19.48
C ALA A 128 -22.29 -3.15 18.05
N VAL A 129 -22.35 -4.05 17.07
CA VAL A 129 -22.28 -3.75 15.64
C VAL A 129 -23.57 -4.22 14.98
N LEU A 130 -24.37 -3.26 14.52
CA LEU A 130 -25.60 -3.50 13.77
C LEU A 130 -25.33 -3.40 12.27
N THR A 131 -25.71 -4.40 11.49
CA THR A 131 -25.53 -4.37 10.02
C THR A 131 -26.82 -4.66 9.27
N GLY A 132 -26.98 -4.06 8.09
CA GLY A 132 -28.09 -4.35 7.18
C GLY A 132 -29.44 -3.74 7.58
N GLU A 133 -29.46 -2.89 8.62
CA GLU A 133 -30.65 -2.16 9.05
C GLU A 133 -30.72 -0.75 8.45
N SER A 134 -31.93 -0.22 8.32
CA SER A 134 -32.20 1.15 7.92
C SER A 134 -31.93 2.15 9.06
N ALA A 135 -32.13 3.45 8.78
CA ALA A 135 -31.69 4.51 9.68
C ALA A 135 -32.48 4.54 11.00
N VAL A 136 -33.80 4.29 10.96
CA VAL A 136 -34.65 4.35 12.15
C VAL A 136 -34.33 3.24 13.17
N PRO A 137 -34.25 1.94 12.79
CA PRO A 137 -33.81 0.89 13.70
C PRO A 137 -32.40 1.15 14.25
N ALA A 138 -31.48 1.63 13.41
CA ALA A 138 -30.13 1.97 13.85
C ALA A 138 -30.10 3.07 14.92
N MET A 139 -30.99 4.07 14.85
CA MET A 139 -31.11 5.11 15.90
C MET A 139 -31.66 4.54 17.21
N ALA A 140 -32.61 3.61 17.14
CA ALA A 140 -33.15 2.96 18.34
C ALA A 140 -32.06 2.12 19.04
N TRP A 141 -31.26 1.40 18.27
CA TRP A 141 -30.08 0.67 18.77
C TRP A 141 -29.04 1.58 19.38
N ASP A 142 -28.71 2.69 18.73
CA ASP A 142 -27.77 3.69 19.25
C ASP A 142 -28.24 4.25 20.60
N ALA A 143 -29.51 4.64 20.71
CA ALA A 143 -30.11 5.12 21.96
C ALA A 143 -30.08 4.08 23.09
N ALA A 144 -30.37 2.82 22.76
CA ALA A 144 -30.32 1.72 23.72
C ALA A 144 -28.87 1.43 24.18
N CYS A 145 -27.91 1.37 23.24
CA CYS A 145 -26.49 1.18 23.55
C CYS A 145 -25.96 2.32 24.42
N ARG A 146 -26.32 3.57 24.13
CA ARG A 146 -25.98 4.72 24.96
C ARG A 146 -26.50 4.60 26.38
N SER A 147 -27.74 4.14 26.54
CA SER A 147 -28.38 3.94 27.86
C SER A 147 -27.73 2.81 28.65
N ALA A 148 -27.30 1.74 27.97
CA ALA A 148 -26.57 0.61 28.56
C ALA A 148 -25.07 0.86 28.75
N GLY A 149 -24.54 1.96 28.23
CA GLY A 149 -23.13 2.28 28.29
C GLY A 149 -22.24 1.45 27.35
N VAL A 150 -22.80 0.96 26.25
CA VAL A 150 -22.14 0.13 25.23
C VAL A 150 -21.70 1.00 24.05
N ALA A 151 -20.51 0.72 23.48
CA ALA A 151 -20.07 1.38 22.25
C ALA A 151 -20.83 0.82 21.04
N PHE A 152 -21.27 1.69 20.13
CA PHE A 152 -22.17 1.31 19.05
C PHE A 152 -21.58 1.60 17.67
N TYR A 153 -21.81 0.68 16.74
CA TYR A 153 -21.59 0.85 15.33
C TYR A 153 -22.81 0.41 14.53
N ALA A 154 -23.14 1.14 13.46
CA ALA A 154 -24.16 0.75 12.49
C ALA A 154 -23.56 0.76 11.08
N ALA A 155 -23.83 -0.23 10.25
CA ALA A 155 -23.32 -0.28 8.89
C ALA A 155 -24.36 -0.82 7.90
N ALA A 156 -24.33 -0.31 6.67
CA ALA A 156 -25.14 -0.87 5.59
C ALA A 156 -24.45 -0.69 4.24
N THR A 157 -24.67 -1.67 3.36
CA THR A 157 -24.21 -1.70 1.98
C THR A 157 -25.41 -1.79 1.05
N HIS A 158 -25.44 -0.94 0.03
CA HIS A 158 -26.45 -0.93 -1.02
C HIS A 158 -25.74 -0.78 -2.37
N GLY A 159 -25.61 -1.89 -3.08
CA GLY A 159 -24.89 -1.99 -4.34
C GLY A 159 -23.43 -1.58 -4.21
N SER A 160 -23.06 -0.53 -4.94
CA SER A 160 -21.70 0.03 -4.94
C SER A 160 -21.40 0.92 -3.72
N ALA A 161 -22.42 1.38 -3.00
CA ALA A 161 -22.30 2.34 -1.91
C ALA A 161 -22.41 1.65 -0.54
N SER A 162 -21.60 2.07 0.42
CA SER A 162 -21.61 1.54 1.77
C SER A 162 -21.15 2.58 2.77
N HIS A 163 -21.60 2.44 4.01
CA HIS A 163 -21.25 3.34 5.09
C HIS A 163 -21.23 2.61 6.42
N PHE A 164 -20.53 3.19 7.39
CA PHE A 164 -20.77 2.88 8.79
C PHE A 164 -20.72 4.12 9.66
N PHE A 165 -21.42 4.03 10.77
CA PHE A 165 -21.49 5.00 11.85
C PHE A 165 -20.83 4.43 13.10
N ALA A 166 -20.25 5.29 13.93
CA ALA A 166 -19.67 4.97 15.23
C ALA A 166 -20.17 5.98 16.28
N ASP A 167 -20.64 5.46 17.41
CA ASP A 167 -20.87 6.20 18.65
C ASP A 167 -20.12 5.52 19.81
N LEU A 168 -19.03 6.16 20.23
CA LEU A 168 -18.20 5.70 21.35
C LEU A 168 -18.46 6.49 22.64
N ARG A 169 -19.48 7.38 22.64
CA ARG A 169 -19.77 8.36 23.69
C ARG A 169 -18.54 9.21 24.00
N GLU A 170 -18.09 9.25 25.25
CA GLU A 170 -16.80 9.82 25.61
C GLU A 170 -15.73 8.72 25.53
N HIS A 171 -14.80 8.87 24.60
CA HIS A 171 -13.80 7.85 24.32
C HIS A 171 -12.38 8.39 24.47
N THR A 172 -11.60 7.77 25.35
CA THR A 172 -10.18 8.03 25.52
C THR A 172 -9.35 7.04 24.73
N PHE A 173 -8.34 7.52 24.00
CA PHE A 173 -7.43 6.69 23.21
C PHE A 173 -6.01 7.23 23.22
N THR A 174 -5.03 6.37 22.93
CA THR A 174 -3.64 6.77 22.68
C THR A 174 -3.43 6.94 21.17
N PRO A 175 -3.07 8.14 20.69
CA PRO A 175 -2.80 8.36 19.27
C PRO A 175 -1.64 7.50 18.77
N THR A 176 -1.73 7.05 17.52
CA THR A 176 -0.68 6.25 16.86
C THR A 176 -0.08 6.93 15.64
N ASP A 177 -0.70 8.01 15.17
CA ASP A 177 -0.17 8.85 14.12
C ASP A 177 0.93 9.78 14.66
N GLN A 178 1.94 10.01 13.84
CA GLN A 178 3.13 10.71 14.26
C GLN A 178 2.87 12.20 14.55
N GLU A 179 1.90 12.82 13.85
CA GLU A 179 1.51 14.21 14.06
C GLU A 179 0.91 14.43 15.46
N SER A 180 -0.01 13.55 15.89
CA SER A 180 -0.59 13.62 17.23
C SER A 180 0.42 13.28 18.33
N ILE A 181 1.32 12.32 18.07
CA ILE A 181 2.41 11.97 19.01
C ILE A 181 3.37 13.15 19.20
N GLU A 182 3.72 13.87 18.14
CA GLU A 182 4.57 15.07 18.21
C GLU A 182 3.88 16.23 18.92
N ARG A 183 2.55 16.38 18.75
CA ARG A 183 1.75 17.44 19.38
C ARG A 183 1.48 17.20 20.86
N LEU A 184 1.13 15.97 21.24
CA LEU A 184 0.63 15.62 22.58
C LEU A 184 1.70 14.96 23.46
N GLY A 185 2.77 14.45 22.86
CA GLY A 185 3.79 13.63 23.53
C GLY A 185 3.53 12.13 23.37
N ALA A 186 4.61 11.35 23.28
CA ALA A 186 4.52 9.89 23.14
C ALA A 186 3.84 9.27 24.37
N GLY A 187 2.79 8.48 24.13
CA GLY A 187 1.99 7.84 25.18
C GLY A 187 0.93 8.73 25.82
N ALA A 188 0.76 9.98 25.37
CA ALA A 188 -0.31 10.85 25.85
C ALA A 188 -1.69 10.30 25.45
N GLU A 189 -2.66 10.42 26.37
CA GLU A 189 -4.05 10.10 26.10
C GLU A 189 -4.76 11.31 25.47
N ALA A 190 -5.58 11.04 24.45
CA ALA A 190 -6.50 11.98 23.84
C ALA A 190 -7.94 11.52 24.09
N SER A 191 -8.90 12.44 24.05
CA SER A 191 -10.32 12.14 24.21
C SER A 191 -11.12 12.68 23.02
N ALA A 192 -12.11 11.90 22.56
CA ALA A 192 -13.08 12.31 21.56
C ALA A 192 -14.50 12.06 22.07
N SER A 193 -15.41 12.97 21.74
CA SER A 193 -16.83 12.91 22.10
C SER A 193 -17.67 12.62 20.86
N PHE A 194 -18.56 11.64 20.97
CA PHE A 194 -19.39 11.14 19.88
C PHE A 194 -20.87 11.49 20.11
N PRO A 195 -21.48 12.28 19.22
CA PRO A 195 -22.93 12.49 19.25
C PRO A 195 -23.69 11.22 18.81
N PRO A 196 -24.94 11.05 19.28
CA PRO A 196 -25.80 9.95 18.84
C PRO A 196 -26.10 10.05 17.33
N LEU A 197 -26.43 8.91 16.72
CA LEU A 197 -26.75 8.77 15.30
C LEU A 197 -27.82 9.76 14.85
N GLU A 198 -28.87 9.94 15.67
CA GLU A 198 -29.91 10.93 15.42
C GLU A 198 -29.33 12.35 15.34
N ALA A 199 -28.55 12.79 16.32
CA ALA A 199 -27.95 14.13 16.28
C ALA A 199 -26.95 14.28 15.12
N ALA A 200 -26.22 13.20 14.78
CA ALA A 200 -25.23 13.21 13.71
C ALA A 200 -25.87 13.27 12.30
N LEU A 201 -26.98 12.55 12.08
CA LEU A 201 -27.75 12.59 10.83
C LEU A 201 -28.60 13.85 10.71
N PHE A 202 -29.21 14.34 11.80
CA PHE A 202 -30.15 15.47 11.81
C PHE A 202 -29.48 16.83 12.06
N ARG A 203 -28.16 16.91 11.89
CA ARG A 203 -27.43 18.18 12.01
C ARG A 203 -27.76 19.14 10.86
N SER A 204 -27.67 20.43 11.15
CA SER A 204 -27.78 21.46 10.12
C SER A 204 -26.69 21.31 9.06
N TRP A 205 -27.07 21.46 7.78
CA TRP A 205 -26.08 21.50 6.71
C TRP A 205 -25.33 22.84 6.61
N LYS A 206 -25.75 23.85 7.38
CA LYS A 206 -25.04 25.14 7.47
C LYS A 206 -23.63 24.92 8.02
N GLY A 207 -22.62 25.24 7.20
CA GLY A 207 -21.20 25.03 7.51
C GLY A 207 -20.61 23.72 7.01
N LEU A 208 -21.41 22.84 6.40
CA LEU A 208 -20.89 21.68 5.67
C LEU A 208 -20.24 22.17 4.37
N HIS A 209 -18.98 21.77 4.15
CA HIS A 209 -18.26 22.12 2.93
C HIS A 209 -18.51 21.03 1.87
N PRO A 210 -19.01 21.36 0.66
CA PRO A 210 -19.39 20.37 -0.36
C PRO A 210 -18.25 19.44 -0.80
N ARG A 211 -16.99 19.92 -0.76
CA ARG A 211 -15.80 19.10 -1.05
C ARG A 211 -15.27 18.28 0.13
N ARG A 212 -15.85 18.42 1.33
CA ARG A 212 -15.42 17.74 2.57
C ARG A 212 -16.54 16.92 3.20
N THR A 213 -17.69 16.83 2.54
CA THR A 213 -18.84 16.04 2.98
C THR A 213 -19.13 15.06 1.86
N HIS A 214 -19.12 13.77 2.16
CA HIS A 214 -19.39 12.76 1.15
C HIS A 214 -20.85 12.84 0.69
N TRP A 215 -21.11 12.65 -0.60
CA TRP A 215 -22.46 12.81 -1.16
C TRP A 215 -23.46 11.82 -0.56
N LEU A 216 -22.96 10.63 -0.19
CA LEU A 216 -23.74 9.60 0.51
C LEU A 216 -24.35 10.10 1.84
N PHE A 217 -23.73 11.07 2.53
CA PHE A 217 -24.32 11.65 3.74
C PHE A 217 -25.69 12.28 3.46
N PHE A 218 -25.83 13.02 2.35
CA PHE A 218 -27.09 13.65 1.97
C PHE A 218 -28.12 12.60 1.56
N VAL A 219 -27.71 11.53 0.88
CA VAL A 219 -28.57 10.40 0.54
C VAL A 219 -29.10 9.73 1.81
N LEU A 220 -28.24 9.39 2.77
CA LEU A 220 -28.65 8.81 4.06
C LEU A 220 -29.63 9.72 4.80
N ARG A 221 -29.36 11.03 4.79
CA ARG A 221 -30.23 12.03 5.40
C ARG A 221 -31.63 12.01 4.81
N ILE A 222 -31.73 12.02 3.48
CA ILE A 222 -33.00 12.00 2.74
C ILE A 222 -33.76 10.69 3.03
N CYS A 223 -33.09 9.55 2.96
CA CYS A 223 -33.70 8.25 3.25
C CYS A 223 -34.20 8.17 4.70
N ALA A 224 -33.44 8.69 5.67
CA ALA A 224 -33.84 8.72 7.07
C ALA A 224 -35.06 9.62 7.33
N ASP A 225 -35.12 10.79 6.71
CA ASP A 225 -36.28 11.69 6.82
C ASP A 225 -37.53 11.05 6.18
N PHE A 226 -37.37 10.39 5.02
CA PHE A 226 -38.45 9.64 4.40
C PHE A 226 -38.96 8.52 5.31
N GLU A 227 -38.04 7.74 5.88
CA GLU A 227 -38.36 6.61 6.75
C GLU A 227 -39.11 7.05 8.00
N ARG A 228 -38.69 8.16 8.63
CA ARG A 228 -39.42 8.74 9.78
C ARG A 228 -40.83 9.17 9.43
N ALA A 229 -41.04 9.73 8.24
CA ALA A 229 -42.35 10.22 7.83
C ALA A 229 -43.31 9.09 7.43
N HIS A 230 -42.79 7.98 6.89
CA HIS A 230 -43.61 6.91 6.29
C HIS A 230 -43.56 5.58 7.06
N GLY A 231 -42.71 5.45 8.08
CA GLY A 231 -42.55 4.24 8.88
C GLY A 231 -41.94 3.06 8.14
N ARG A 232 -41.30 3.31 6.97
CA ARG A 232 -40.61 2.29 6.17
C ARG A 232 -39.45 2.91 5.36
N PRO A 233 -38.40 2.15 5.04
CA PRO A 233 -37.37 2.61 4.12
C PRO A 233 -37.95 2.89 2.72
N PRO A 234 -37.32 3.78 1.93
CA PRO A 234 -37.77 4.10 0.59
C PRO A 234 -37.53 2.96 -0.41
N ALA A 235 -38.37 2.91 -1.44
CA ALA A 235 -38.25 2.00 -2.57
C ALA A 235 -38.27 2.78 -3.91
N MET A 236 -37.99 2.10 -5.03
CA MET A 236 -37.93 2.73 -6.36
C MET A 236 -39.11 3.65 -6.72
N PRO A 237 -40.39 3.31 -6.41
CA PRO A 237 -41.52 4.20 -6.68
C PRO A 237 -41.48 5.54 -5.92
N ASP A 238 -40.71 5.62 -4.83
CA ASP A 238 -40.62 6.80 -3.97
C ASP A 238 -39.57 7.82 -4.46
N LEU A 239 -38.78 7.50 -5.50
CA LEU A 239 -37.71 8.38 -6.01
C LEU A 239 -38.15 9.83 -6.30
N PRO A 240 -39.32 10.10 -6.90
CA PRO A 240 -39.80 11.47 -7.08
C PRO A 240 -39.98 12.20 -5.75
N ALA A 241 -40.56 11.54 -4.75
CA ALA A 241 -40.76 12.10 -3.42
C ALA A 241 -39.43 12.33 -2.69
N LEU A 242 -38.46 11.45 -2.85
CA LEU A 242 -37.11 11.62 -2.30
C LEU A 242 -36.36 12.80 -2.93
N ALA A 243 -36.50 13.00 -4.24
CA ALA A 243 -35.91 14.14 -4.93
C ALA A 243 -36.52 15.46 -4.47
N GLU A 244 -37.84 15.51 -4.27
CA GLU A 244 -38.53 16.67 -3.71
C GLU A 244 -38.10 16.96 -2.27
N LEU A 245 -38.02 15.92 -1.42
CA LEU A 245 -37.54 16.01 -0.04
C LEU A 245 -36.10 16.53 0.01
N GLY A 246 -35.21 15.99 -0.83
CA GLY A 246 -33.84 16.45 -0.96
C GLY A 246 -33.75 17.92 -1.37
N ALA A 247 -34.53 18.34 -2.38
CA ALA A 247 -34.58 19.73 -2.81
C ALA A 247 -35.12 20.66 -1.70
N ALA A 248 -36.09 20.20 -0.91
CA ALA A 248 -36.61 20.94 0.25
C ALA A 248 -35.54 21.11 1.34
N LEU A 249 -34.84 20.05 1.71
CA LEU A 249 -33.73 20.07 2.68
C LEU A 249 -32.58 20.99 2.23
N ALA A 250 -32.21 20.92 0.95
CA ALA A 250 -31.20 21.81 0.39
C ALA A 250 -31.61 23.28 0.53
N ARG A 251 -32.87 23.62 0.21
CA ARG A 251 -33.40 24.99 0.38
C ARG A 251 -33.43 25.41 1.86
N GLU A 252 -33.91 24.56 2.75
CA GLU A 252 -33.98 24.84 4.19
C GLU A 252 -32.61 25.18 4.79
N HIS A 253 -31.57 24.46 4.38
CA HIS A 253 -30.20 24.69 4.85
C HIS A 253 -29.40 25.71 4.02
N GLY A 254 -30.01 26.33 3.00
CA GLY A 254 -29.37 27.35 2.16
C GLY A 254 -28.28 26.79 1.22
N MET A 255 -28.44 25.55 0.76
CA MET A 255 -27.55 24.87 -0.18
C MET A 255 -28.20 24.71 -1.57
N ALA A 256 -27.38 24.57 -2.60
CA ALA A 256 -27.88 24.24 -3.94
C ALA A 256 -28.34 22.77 -4.00
N ALA A 257 -29.46 22.50 -4.67
CA ALA A 257 -29.98 21.13 -4.83
C ALA A 257 -28.99 20.17 -5.51
N SER A 258 -28.04 20.70 -6.30
CA SER A 258 -26.96 19.93 -6.93
C SER A 258 -25.96 19.28 -5.96
N ILE A 259 -26.05 19.56 -4.66
CA ILE A 259 -25.27 18.83 -3.65
C ILE A 259 -25.74 17.39 -3.46
N ILE A 260 -26.97 17.09 -3.88
CA ILE A 260 -27.56 15.76 -3.83
C ILE A 260 -27.29 15.11 -5.19
N ASP A 261 -26.49 14.05 -5.18
CA ASP A 261 -26.26 13.25 -6.36
C ASP A 261 -27.50 12.36 -6.61
N GLY A 262 -28.28 12.74 -7.63
CA GLY A 262 -29.50 12.02 -8.01
C GLY A 262 -29.23 10.61 -8.55
N ALA A 263 -28.09 10.39 -9.20
CA ALA A 263 -27.72 9.06 -9.68
C ALA A 263 -27.35 8.14 -8.51
N LEU A 264 -26.58 8.66 -7.55
CA LEU A 264 -26.26 7.95 -6.32
C LEU A 264 -27.52 7.66 -5.49
N LEU A 265 -28.45 8.62 -5.37
CA LEU A 265 -29.74 8.42 -4.68
C LEU A 265 -30.55 7.31 -5.35
N GLN A 266 -30.66 7.34 -6.67
CA GLN A 266 -31.35 6.30 -7.43
C GLN A 266 -30.70 4.93 -7.24
N GLU A 267 -29.37 4.83 -7.36
CA GLU A 267 -28.65 3.58 -7.18
C GLU A 267 -28.82 3.02 -5.75
N TYR A 268 -28.68 3.89 -4.75
CA TYR A 268 -28.79 3.51 -3.33
C TYR A 268 -30.17 2.93 -3.01
N VAL A 269 -31.24 3.48 -3.60
CA VAL A 269 -32.60 2.96 -3.43
C VAL A 269 -32.86 1.74 -4.30
N ALA A 270 -32.32 1.69 -5.53
CA ALA A 270 -32.50 0.57 -6.46
C ALA A 270 -31.84 -0.71 -5.96
N LEU A 271 -30.70 -0.57 -5.28
CA LEU A 271 -29.88 -1.67 -4.79
C LEU A 271 -29.98 -1.82 -3.27
N ALA A 272 -31.08 -1.38 -2.67
CA ALA A 272 -31.28 -1.39 -1.22
C ALA A 272 -31.12 -2.80 -0.61
N ASP A 273 -31.54 -3.84 -1.34
CA ASP A 273 -31.47 -5.24 -0.90
C ASP A 273 -30.31 -6.02 -1.54
N GLN A 274 -29.39 -5.34 -2.22
CA GLN A 274 -28.25 -5.98 -2.89
C GLN A 274 -26.93 -5.49 -2.31
N GLU A 275 -26.03 -6.41 -2.00
CA GLU A 275 -24.67 -6.08 -1.60
C GLU A 275 -23.64 -6.56 -2.63
N LEU A 276 -22.52 -5.86 -2.72
CA LEU A 276 -21.37 -6.30 -3.52
C LEU A 276 -20.29 -6.87 -2.59
N PRO A 277 -19.90 -8.16 -2.73
CA PRO A 277 -18.80 -8.75 -1.96
C PRO A 277 -17.52 -7.91 -1.86
N PRO A 278 -17.00 -7.27 -2.93
CA PRO A 278 -15.81 -6.43 -2.81
C PRO A 278 -16.03 -5.19 -1.93
N VAL A 279 -17.23 -4.61 -1.92
CA VAL A 279 -17.60 -3.48 -1.06
C VAL A 279 -17.62 -3.94 0.40
N ASN A 280 -18.26 -5.09 0.65
CA ASN A 280 -18.34 -5.71 1.97
C ASN A 280 -16.96 -6.01 2.55
N ALA A 281 -16.07 -6.60 1.74
CA ALA A 281 -14.69 -6.91 2.14
C ALA A 281 -13.89 -5.66 2.56
N VAL A 282 -14.09 -4.53 1.87
CA VAL A 282 -13.44 -3.26 2.22
C VAL A 282 -14.03 -2.69 3.50
N VAL A 283 -15.34 -2.49 3.53
CA VAL A 283 -16.02 -1.76 4.61
C VAL A 283 -16.01 -2.59 5.89
N GLY A 284 -16.29 -3.89 5.81
CA GLY A 284 -16.24 -4.79 6.97
C GLY A 284 -14.84 -4.92 7.56
N GLY A 285 -13.79 -4.92 6.74
CA GLY A 285 -12.41 -4.87 7.22
C GLY A 285 -12.06 -3.55 7.93
N VAL A 286 -12.51 -2.41 7.40
CA VAL A 286 -12.29 -1.10 8.04
C VAL A 286 -13.09 -1.00 9.35
N LEU A 287 -14.37 -1.40 9.34
CA LEU A 287 -15.23 -1.40 10.51
C LEU A 287 -14.70 -2.30 11.63
N ALA A 288 -14.27 -3.52 11.30
CA ALA A 288 -13.63 -4.41 12.29
C ALA A 288 -12.41 -3.75 12.93
N ASN A 289 -11.57 -3.08 12.14
CA ASN A 289 -10.42 -2.36 12.66
C ASN A 289 -10.82 -1.20 13.58
N GLU A 290 -11.89 -0.46 13.26
CA GLU A 290 -12.40 0.60 14.14
C GLU A 290 -12.98 0.03 15.46
N VAL A 291 -13.69 -1.11 15.42
CA VAL A 291 -14.13 -1.84 16.62
C VAL A 291 -12.92 -2.23 17.49
N LEU A 292 -11.86 -2.78 16.89
CA LEU A 292 -10.64 -3.14 17.61
C LEU A 292 -9.94 -1.93 18.22
N LYS A 293 -9.96 -0.76 17.55
CA LYS A 293 -9.45 0.49 18.12
C LYS A 293 -10.25 0.93 19.34
N ALA A 294 -11.58 0.89 19.28
CA ALA A 294 -12.43 1.27 20.40
C ALA A 294 -12.18 0.38 21.62
N VAL A 295 -12.02 -0.93 21.42
CA VAL A 295 -11.72 -1.86 22.50
C VAL A 295 -10.30 -1.68 23.04
N SER A 296 -9.31 -1.56 22.15
CA SER A 296 -7.89 -1.42 22.54
C SER A 296 -7.55 -0.06 23.14
N ARG A 297 -8.33 0.98 22.81
CA ARG A 297 -8.03 2.40 23.02
C ARG A 297 -6.73 2.84 22.35
N ARG A 298 -6.35 2.19 21.25
CA ARG A 298 -5.11 2.46 20.53
C ARG A 298 -5.40 2.90 19.10
N GLY A 299 -4.99 4.12 18.79
CA GLY A 299 -5.21 4.79 17.50
C GLY A 299 -6.47 5.63 17.51
N GLU A 300 -6.47 6.69 16.70
CA GLU A 300 -7.61 7.59 16.57
C GLU A 300 -8.82 6.88 15.92
N PRO A 301 -10.01 6.92 16.57
CA PRO A 301 -11.24 6.37 16.03
C PRO A 301 -11.76 7.22 14.86
N VAL A 302 -12.60 6.63 14.01
CA VAL A 302 -13.32 7.38 12.97
C VAL A 302 -14.16 8.50 13.58
N ASN A 303 -14.29 9.64 12.89
CA ASN A 303 -15.13 10.75 13.32
C ASN A 303 -16.59 10.53 12.88
N ASN A 304 -17.36 9.80 13.70
CA ASN A 304 -18.75 9.35 13.50
C ASN A 304 -19.00 8.52 12.24
N PHE A 305 -18.80 9.06 11.03
CA PHE A 305 -19.15 8.39 9.78
C PHE A 305 -17.93 8.00 8.95
N PHE A 306 -18.05 6.84 8.32
CA PHE A 306 -17.24 6.43 7.19
C PHE A 306 -18.15 6.17 6.00
N PHE A 307 -17.76 6.67 4.83
CA PHE A 307 -18.47 6.44 3.58
C PHE A 307 -17.53 5.82 2.56
N PHE A 308 -18.06 4.89 1.77
CA PHE A 308 -17.37 4.24 0.68
C PHE A 308 -18.32 4.08 -0.51
N CYS A 309 -17.83 4.31 -1.72
CA CYS A 309 -18.57 3.99 -2.94
C CYS A 309 -17.61 3.49 -4.02
N LEU A 310 -17.92 2.34 -4.62
CA LEU A 310 -17.05 1.66 -5.57
C LEU A 310 -16.91 2.45 -6.88
N THR A 311 -17.98 3.13 -7.31
CA THR A 311 -18.00 3.89 -8.58
C THR A 311 -17.21 5.19 -8.52
N ASN A 312 -16.92 5.71 -7.32
CA ASN A 312 -16.14 6.94 -7.13
C ASN A 312 -14.83 6.74 -6.36
N GLY A 313 -14.52 5.51 -5.93
CA GLY A 313 -13.27 5.11 -5.29
C GLY A 313 -12.92 5.83 -3.98
N ALA A 314 -13.82 6.64 -3.42
CA ALA A 314 -13.52 7.58 -2.35
C ALA A 314 -14.00 7.05 -0.98
N GLY A 315 -13.15 6.29 -0.28
CA GLY A 315 -13.30 6.10 1.16
C GLY A 315 -12.96 7.41 1.89
N THR A 316 -13.94 8.24 2.25
CA THR A 316 -13.66 9.53 2.93
C THR A 316 -13.89 9.44 4.43
N ARG A 317 -12.84 9.70 5.23
CA ARG A 317 -12.88 9.82 6.71
C ARG A 317 -13.22 11.24 7.19
N ARG A 318 -13.95 12.06 6.43
CA ARG A 318 -14.01 13.52 6.71
C ARG A 318 -15.42 14.05 6.92
N LEU A 319 -15.63 14.60 8.13
CA LEU A 319 -16.46 15.78 8.38
C LEU A 319 -15.60 16.81 9.15
N ALA A 320 -15.22 17.87 8.42
CA ALA A 320 -14.70 19.21 8.78
C ALA A 320 -13.64 19.44 9.90
N ALA A 321 -12.46 19.98 9.51
CA ALA A 321 -11.79 21.12 10.17
C ALA A 321 -10.78 21.85 9.23
N CYS A 322 -10.66 23.19 9.34
CA CYS A 322 -9.78 24.18 8.65
C CYS A 322 -8.38 23.66 8.23
N GLY A 323 -7.66 24.11 7.20
CA GLY A 323 -7.72 25.24 6.25
C GLY A 323 -6.27 25.48 5.76
N ALA A 324 -6.04 25.73 4.47
CA ALA A 324 -4.86 26.45 3.91
C ALA A 324 -4.92 26.48 2.37
N ARG A 325 -4.42 27.58 1.79
CA ARG A 325 -4.56 28.01 0.38
C ARG A 325 -3.42 27.49 -0.53
N LEU A 326 -3.69 27.61 -1.84
CA LEU A 326 -2.89 27.25 -3.02
C LEU A 326 -1.38 27.62 -2.98
N CYS A 327 -0.56 26.67 -3.44
CA CYS A 327 0.83 26.87 -3.88
C CYS A 327 0.91 27.34 -5.35
N LYS A 328 1.92 28.17 -5.63
CA LYS A 328 2.44 28.49 -6.97
C LYS A 328 3.25 27.32 -7.52
N LEU A 329 3.17 27.10 -8.84
CA LEU A 329 4.02 26.19 -9.61
C LEU A 329 5.50 26.61 -9.57
N MET A 330 6.41 25.64 -9.50
CA MET A 330 7.78 25.75 -10.02
C MET A 330 8.27 24.46 -10.70
N ARG A 331 9.33 24.67 -11.51
CA ARG A 331 9.85 23.94 -12.67
C ARG A 331 10.62 22.63 -12.39
N PRO A 332 10.78 21.76 -13.41
CA PRO A 332 11.57 20.53 -13.35
C PRO A 332 13.09 20.77 -13.33
N PHE A 333 13.83 19.77 -12.83
CA PHE A 333 15.28 19.76 -12.62
C PHE A 333 15.98 18.85 -13.64
N SER A 334 16.87 19.39 -14.48
CA SER A 334 18.21 18.84 -14.79
C SER A 334 19.00 19.84 -15.64
N ALA A 335 20.32 19.68 -15.68
CA ALA A 335 21.35 20.63 -16.09
C ALA A 335 21.59 21.75 -15.07
N GLN A 336 22.10 21.36 -13.88
CA GLN A 336 23.07 22.25 -13.23
C GLN A 336 24.41 22.02 -13.94
N PRO A 337 25.11 23.07 -14.41
CA PRO A 337 26.52 22.95 -14.73
C PRO A 337 27.30 22.58 -13.45
N GLU A 338 28.44 21.90 -13.59
CA GLU A 338 29.32 21.63 -12.47
C GLU A 338 29.55 22.92 -11.66
N PRO A 339 29.30 22.93 -10.34
CA PRO A 339 29.61 24.09 -9.53
C PRO A 339 31.12 24.31 -9.56
N GLU A 340 31.52 25.56 -9.79
CA GLU A 340 32.91 26.01 -9.81
C GLU A 340 33.63 25.54 -8.53
N GLN A 341 34.67 24.73 -8.73
CA GLN A 341 35.35 23.94 -7.70
C GLN A 341 36.18 24.82 -6.77
N ALA A 342 35.86 24.85 -5.48
CA ALA A 342 36.70 25.48 -4.47
C ALA A 342 37.78 24.49 -3.99
N PRO A 343 39.08 24.85 -4.00
CA PRO A 343 40.14 23.98 -3.48
C PRO A 343 40.01 23.81 -1.96
N GLY A 344 39.72 22.60 -1.49
CA GLY A 344 39.59 22.25 -0.06
C GLY A 344 38.54 21.19 0.30
N ASP A 345 37.71 20.76 -0.65
CA ASP A 345 36.53 19.89 -0.42
C ASP A 345 36.69 18.43 -0.89
N GLU A 346 37.91 17.96 -1.14
CA GLU A 346 38.20 16.58 -1.57
C GLU A 346 38.79 15.73 -0.44
N VAL A 347 38.38 14.46 -0.39
CA VAL A 347 38.90 13.46 0.53
C VAL A 347 39.02 12.11 -0.15
N THR A 348 39.98 11.31 0.29
CA THR A 348 40.09 9.90 -0.11
C THR A 348 39.51 9.04 0.99
N VAL A 349 38.55 8.19 0.64
CA VAL A 349 37.91 7.24 1.54
C VAL A 349 38.34 5.85 1.13
N LYS A 350 38.78 5.06 2.12
CA LYS A 350 39.09 3.65 1.91
C LYS A 350 37.80 2.82 1.95
N VAL A 351 37.49 2.15 0.85
CA VAL A 351 36.35 1.21 0.75
C VAL A 351 36.79 -0.21 1.10
N ASN A 352 35.82 -1.10 1.29
CA ASN A 352 36.08 -2.52 1.54
C ASN A 352 36.80 -3.21 0.37
N ASP A 353 37.60 -4.23 0.67
CA ASP A 353 38.35 -4.98 -0.34
C ASP A 353 37.41 -5.70 -1.31
N TYR A 354 37.70 -5.57 -2.60
CA TYR A 354 37.03 -6.34 -3.66
C TYR A 354 37.54 -7.78 -3.66
N LYS A 355 36.68 -8.73 -4.03
CA LYS A 355 37.12 -10.09 -4.39
C LYS A 355 37.02 -10.24 -5.90
N ALA A 356 38.08 -10.71 -6.54
CA ALA A 356 38.16 -10.79 -7.99
C ALA A 356 38.18 -12.22 -8.50
N HIS A 357 37.73 -12.39 -9.73
CA HIS A 357 37.73 -13.64 -10.49
C HIS A 357 38.22 -13.37 -11.90
N ASN A 358 39.38 -13.92 -12.28
CA ASN A 358 40.02 -13.71 -13.59
C ASN A 358 40.33 -12.24 -13.95
N LEU A 359 40.55 -11.36 -12.95
CA LEU A 359 41.06 -10.01 -13.14
C LEU A 359 41.80 -9.49 -11.91
N GLU A 360 42.54 -8.40 -12.08
CA GLU A 360 43.02 -7.57 -10.97
C GLU A 360 41.91 -6.56 -10.58
N PRO A 361 41.55 -6.47 -9.29
CA PRO A 361 40.53 -5.51 -8.85
C PRO A 361 41.02 -4.06 -8.89
N PRO A 362 40.12 -3.06 -8.94
CA PRO A 362 40.50 -1.67 -8.76
C PRO A 362 41.05 -1.42 -7.35
N GLY A 363 41.79 -0.31 -7.19
CA GLY A 363 42.24 0.14 -5.87
C GLY A 363 41.08 0.51 -4.94
N THR A 364 41.30 0.40 -3.63
CA THR A 364 40.30 0.63 -2.58
C THR A 364 40.30 2.07 -2.04
N GLU A 365 41.23 2.91 -2.49
CA GLU A 365 41.29 4.32 -2.10
C GLU A 365 40.49 5.13 -3.13
N VAL A 366 39.30 5.60 -2.73
CA VAL A 366 38.36 6.27 -3.64
C VAL A 366 38.29 7.76 -3.30
N ALA A 367 38.65 8.60 -4.27
CA ALA A 367 38.49 10.04 -4.15
C ALA A 367 37.01 10.42 -4.24
N THR A 368 36.57 11.30 -3.35
CA THR A 368 35.23 11.89 -3.33
C THR A 368 35.31 13.35 -2.88
N SER A 369 34.20 14.07 -3.01
CA SER A 369 34.09 15.46 -2.58
C SER A 369 32.88 15.68 -1.69
N LYS A 370 32.90 16.79 -0.95
CA LYS A 370 31.73 17.28 -0.22
C LYS A 370 30.47 17.32 -1.09
N ALA A 371 30.56 17.87 -2.29
CA ALA A 371 29.41 17.99 -3.19
C ALA A 371 28.85 16.62 -3.60
N GLU A 372 29.73 15.66 -3.90
CA GLU A 372 29.34 14.31 -4.28
C GLU A 372 28.66 13.56 -3.12
N LEU A 373 29.22 13.61 -1.91
CA LEU A 373 28.62 12.97 -0.73
C LEU A 373 27.26 13.58 -0.37
N HIS A 374 27.09 14.90 -0.49
CA HIS A 374 25.78 15.55 -0.31
C HIS A 374 24.76 15.06 -1.36
N ALA A 375 25.19 14.91 -2.61
CA ALA A 375 24.34 14.39 -3.68
C ALA A 375 23.92 12.93 -3.41
N PHE A 376 24.85 12.06 -3.00
CA PHE A 376 24.53 10.69 -2.60
C PHE A 376 23.54 10.64 -1.44
N PHE A 377 23.79 11.40 -0.38
CA PHE A 377 22.90 11.46 0.78
C PHE A 377 21.48 11.87 0.36
N LYS A 378 21.34 12.96 -0.39
CA LYS A 378 20.04 13.46 -0.85
C LYS A 378 19.32 12.46 -1.77
N ASN A 379 20.03 11.88 -2.74
CA ASN A 379 19.43 10.99 -3.73
C ASN A 379 19.02 9.65 -3.12
N MET A 380 19.88 9.03 -2.29
CA MET A 380 19.53 7.79 -1.61
C MET A 380 18.41 8.02 -0.58
N TYR A 381 18.39 9.16 0.12
CA TYR A 381 17.26 9.48 0.99
C TYR A 381 15.96 9.68 0.20
N ARG A 382 16.00 10.30 -0.99
CA ARG A 382 14.85 10.38 -1.90
C ARG A 382 14.35 8.99 -2.29
N MET A 383 15.25 8.12 -2.73
CA MET A 383 14.97 6.71 -3.05
C MET A 383 14.26 6.00 -1.89
N ARG A 384 14.83 6.06 -0.68
CA ARG A 384 14.22 5.50 0.54
C ARG A 384 12.83 6.05 0.81
N ARG A 385 12.62 7.36 0.64
CA ARG A 385 11.32 8.00 0.87
C ARG A 385 10.29 7.61 -0.19
N VAL A 386 10.68 7.40 -1.44
CA VAL A 386 9.80 6.85 -2.48
C VAL A 386 9.27 5.48 -2.06
N GLU A 387 10.15 4.58 -1.64
CA GLU A 387 9.80 3.21 -1.24
C GLU A 387 8.88 3.18 -0.01
N ILE A 388 9.20 3.97 1.03
CA ILE A 388 8.36 4.08 2.23
C ILE A 388 6.97 4.63 1.88
N THR A 389 6.88 5.57 0.94
CA THR A 389 5.59 6.10 0.48
C THR A 389 4.84 5.08 -0.36
N ALA A 390 5.52 4.30 -1.21
CA ALA A 390 4.90 3.23 -1.99
C ALA A 390 4.30 2.13 -1.09
N ASP A 391 5.00 1.74 -0.02
CA ASP A 391 4.49 0.85 1.04
C ASP A 391 3.18 1.39 1.64
N LEU A 392 3.16 2.69 1.98
CA LEU A 392 1.97 3.34 2.51
C LEU A 392 0.79 3.29 1.53
N LEU A 393 1.03 3.58 0.23
CA LEU A 393 -0.01 3.53 -0.79
C LEU A 393 -0.62 2.14 -0.93
N TYR A 394 0.20 1.10 -0.84
CA TYR A 394 -0.28 -0.27 -0.90
C TYR A 394 -1.10 -0.65 0.34
N LYS A 395 -0.63 -0.28 1.53
CA LYS A 395 -1.37 -0.47 2.79
C LYS A 395 -2.70 0.28 2.80
N GLN A 396 -2.77 1.42 2.11
CA GLN A 396 -4.00 2.19 1.87
C GLN A 396 -4.87 1.61 0.74
N LYS A 397 -4.44 0.52 0.09
CA LYS A 397 -5.09 -0.12 -1.07
C LYS A 397 -5.24 0.80 -2.29
N LEU A 398 -4.45 1.87 -2.34
CA LEU A 398 -4.40 2.78 -3.48
C LEU A 398 -3.50 2.22 -4.60
N ALA A 399 -2.42 1.53 -4.21
CA ALA A 399 -1.65 0.67 -5.11
C ALA A 399 -2.09 -0.79 -4.95
N ARG A 400 -2.04 -1.58 -6.02
CA ARG A 400 -2.52 -2.97 -6.07
C ARG A 400 -1.58 -3.86 -6.89
N GLY A 401 -1.82 -5.17 -6.82
CA GLY A 401 -1.01 -6.16 -7.56
C GLY A 401 0.34 -6.39 -6.88
N PHE A 402 1.40 -6.50 -7.67
CA PHE A 402 2.76 -6.66 -7.16
C PHE A 402 3.36 -5.31 -6.75
N LEU A 403 4.15 -5.32 -5.68
CA LEU A 403 4.96 -4.18 -5.21
C LEU A 403 6.23 -4.71 -4.55
N HIS A 404 7.39 -4.41 -5.12
CA HIS A 404 8.69 -4.89 -4.67
C HIS A 404 9.58 -3.71 -4.25
N LEU A 405 9.74 -3.51 -2.94
CA LEU A 405 10.44 -2.34 -2.41
C LEU A 405 11.94 -2.60 -2.26
N ALA A 406 12.80 -1.73 -2.78
CA ALA A 406 14.25 -1.91 -2.73
C ALA A 406 14.94 -1.16 -1.57
N ASP A 407 14.19 -0.73 -0.55
CA ASP A 407 14.78 -0.01 0.58
C ASP A 407 15.84 -0.86 1.31
N GLY A 408 17.01 -0.25 1.49
CA GLY A 408 18.25 -0.91 1.94
C GLY A 408 19.26 -1.14 0.82
N GLN A 409 18.85 -1.07 -0.45
CA GLN A 409 19.72 -1.29 -1.62
C GLN A 409 20.08 0.01 -2.34
N GLU A 410 19.88 1.18 -1.73
CA GLU A 410 20.01 2.49 -2.41
C GLU A 410 21.41 2.77 -2.97
N ALA A 411 22.45 2.24 -2.33
CA ALA A 411 23.84 2.43 -2.76
C ALA A 411 24.11 1.84 -4.14
N VAL A 412 23.41 0.77 -4.54
CA VAL A 412 23.61 0.11 -5.84
C VAL A 412 23.24 1.05 -7.01
N PRO A 413 21.97 1.50 -7.17
CA PRO A 413 21.63 2.41 -8.26
C PRO A 413 22.30 3.78 -8.12
N ALA A 414 22.48 4.30 -6.90
CA ALA A 414 23.14 5.60 -6.71
C ALA A 414 24.62 5.58 -7.14
N GLY A 415 25.36 4.54 -6.74
CA GLY A 415 26.77 4.38 -7.11
C GLY A 415 26.93 4.08 -8.60
N MET A 416 26.05 3.26 -9.18
CA MET A 416 26.04 2.98 -10.61
C MET A 416 25.82 4.26 -11.43
N GLU A 417 24.79 5.06 -11.12
CA GLU A 417 24.52 6.30 -11.85
C GLU A 417 25.67 7.32 -11.75
N ALA A 418 26.44 7.31 -10.67
CA ALA A 418 27.62 8.18 -10.57
C ALA A 418 28.78 7.79 -11.50
N ALA A 419 28.78 6.56 -12.04
CA ALA A 419 29.81 6.06 -12.94
C ALA A 419 29.34 5.89 -14.40
N LEU A 420 28.03 5.91 -14.63
CA LEU A 420 27.40 5.74 -15.94
C LEU A 420 26.95 7.07 -16.54
N THR A 421 26.56 7.06 -17.81
CA THR A 421 25.85 8.18 -18.45
C THR A 421 24.43 7.77 -18.85
N PHE A 422 23.59 8.72 -19.22
CA PHE A 422 22.23 8.43 -19.71
C PHE A 422 22.20 7.74 -21.09
N GLN A 423 23.37 7.56 -21.72
CA GLN A 423 23.56 6.92 -23.01
C GLN A 423 23.92 5.43 -22.85
N ASP A 424 24.49 5.06 -21.70
CA ASP A 424 24.58 3.66 -21.28
C ASP A 424 23.18 3.11 -21.06
N SER A 425 22.95 1.85 -21.43
CA SER A 425 21.64 1.21 -21.27
C SER A 425 21.54 0.46 -19.95
N ILE A 426 20.42 0.55 -19.24
CA ILE A 426 20.14 -0.27 -18.05
C ILE A 426 18.85 -1.05 -18.23
N ILE A 427 18.88 -2.33 -17.88
CA ILE A 427 17.71 -3.20 -17.78
C ILE A 427 17.77 -4.00 -16.46
N GLN A 428 16.63 -4.17 -15.79
CA GLN A 428 16.56 -4.81 -14.48
C GLN A 428 15.35 -5.74 -14.39
N SER A 429 15.31 -6.58 -13.35
CA SER A 429 14.08 -7.28 -12.97
C SER A 429 13.06 -6.31 -12.32
N TYR A 430 11.98 -6.82 -11.75
CA TYR A 430 10.82 -6.08 -11.24
C TYR A 430 11.02 -5.23 -9.97
N ARG A 431 12.25 -5.14 -9.42
CA ARG A 431 12.57 -4.33 -8.25
C ARG A 431 13.32 -3.06 -8.68
N ASP A 432 12.68 -2.30 -9.56
CA ASP A 432 13.32 -1.30 -10.41
C ASP A 432 13.05 0.15 -10.02
N HIS A 433 12.37 0.40 -8.90
CA HIS A 433 11.91 1.74 -8.51
C HIS A 433 13.08 2.70 -8.30
N LEU A 434 14.11 2.23 -7.59
CA LEU A 434 15.29 3.05 -7.30
C LEU A 434 16.10 3.34 -8.56
N THR A 435 16.27 2.35 -9.44
CA THR A 435 16.93 2.51 -10.73
C THR A 435 16.13 3.45 -11.64
N PHE A 436 14.80 3.35 -11.67
CA PHE A 436 13.95 4.30 -12.38
C PHE A 436 14.16 5.74 -11.91
N ILE A 437 14.19 5.98 -10.59
CA ILE A 437 14.49 7.29 -10.02
C ILE A 437 15.93 7.74 -10.37
N GLY A 438 16.91 6.84 -10.29
CA GLY A 438 18.30 7.11 -10.68
C GLY A 438 18.44 7.50 -12.15
N ARG A 439 17.71 6.83 -13.04
CA ARG A 439 17.62 7.11 -14.48
C ARG A 439 16.76 8.33 -14.81
N GLY A 440 16.51 9.23 -13.86
CA GLY A 440 15.78 10.48 -14.08
C GLY A 440 14.25 10.33 -14.18
N GLY A 441 13.71 9.20 -13.75
CA GLY A 441 12.30 9.09 -13.40
C GLY A 441 11.96 9.96 -12.19
N THR A 442 10.78 10.55 -12.18
CA THR A 442 10.32 11.40 -11.07
C THR A 442 9.49 10.60 -10.07
N PRO A 443 9.48 10.99 -8.78
CA PRO A 443 8.57 10.40 -7.81
C PRO A 443 7.10 10.51 -8.23
N GLN A 444 6.71 11.58 -8.93
CA GLN A 444 5.35 11.74 -9.46
C GLN A 444 5.01 10.69 -10.51
N GLU A 445 5.88 10.50 -11.52
CA GLU A 445 5.68 9.48 -12.56
C GLU A 445 5.56 8.08 -11.94
N LEU A 446 6.41 7.77 -10.94
CA LEU A 446 6.37 6.49 -10.25
C LEU A 446 5.08 6.31 -9.45
N PHE A 447 4.71 7.27 -8.60
CA PHE A 447 3.48 7.16 -7.81
C PHE A 447 2.24 7.13 -8.69
N ALA A 448 2.20 7.91 -9.77
CA ALA A 448 1.09 7.88 -10.71
C ALA A 448 0.96 6.51 -11.37
N GLU A 449 2.08 5.85 -11.70
CA GLU A 449 2.06 4.48 -12.24
C GLU A 449 1.55 3.46 -11.20
N LEU A 450 2.01 3.54 -9.95
CA LEU A 450 1.52 2.67 -8.86
C LEU A 450 0.03 2.84 -8.60
N LEU A 451 -0.48 4.07 -8.77
CA LEU A 451 -1.90 4.42 -8.64
C LEU A 451 -2.73 4.13 -9.89
N GLY A 452 -2.11 3.60 -10.96
CA GLY A 452 -2.80 3.30 -12.22
C GLY A 452 -3.32 4.56 -12.94
N LYS A 453 -2.59 5.68 -12.86
CA LYS A 453 -2.94 6.96 -13.47
C LYS A 453 -2.21 7.19 -14.80
N LYS A 454 -2.83 7.95 -15.70
CA LYS A 454 -2.32 8.25 -17.04
C LYS A 454 -0.98 9.00 -17.03
N GLU A 455 -0.73 9.77 -15.99
CA GLU A 455 0.52 10.50 -15.76
C GLU A 455 1.66 9.58 -15.25
N GLY A 456 1.38 8.30 -15.08
CA GLY A 456 2.38 7.29 -14.74
C GLY A 456 3.44 7.11 -15.83
N ALA A 457 4.60 6.58 -15.43
CA ALA A 457 5.73 6.33 -16.33
C ALA A 457 5.36 5.49 -17.58
N ALA A 458 4.41 4.56 -17.43
CA ALA A 458 3.84 3.73 -18.49
C ALA A 458 2.33 3.98 -18.67
N LYS A 459 1.87 5.19 -18.30
CA LYS A 459 0.48 5.64 -18.39
C LYS A 459 -0.51 4.81 -17.56
N GLY A 460 -0.05 4.21 -16.46
CA GLY A 460 -0.89 3.39 -15.58
C GLY A 460 -1.16 1.98 -16.11
N LEU A 461 -0.48 1.56 -17.18
CA LEU A 461 -0.64 0.25 -17.82
C LEU A 461 0.38 -0.79 -17.32
N GLY A 462 1.54 -0.35 -16.82
CA GLY A 462 2.63 -1.21 -16.39
C GLY A 462 2.56 -1.57 -14.91
N GLY A 463 2.15 -0.63 -14.07
CA GLY A 463 2.19 -0.76 -12.62
C GLY A 463 3.62 -0.88 -12.07
N SER A 464 3.76 -1.52 -10.92
CA SER A 464 5.01 -1.51 -10.14
C SER A 464 6.22 -2.15 -10.83
N MET A 465 6.02 -3.15 -11.67
CA MET A 465 7.11 -3.98 -12.20
C MET A 465 7.66 -3.47 -13.54
N HIS A 466 6.98 -2.52 -14.19
CA HIS A 466 7.19 -2.20 -15.60
C HIS A 466 7.33 -0.68 -15.79
N LEU A 467 8.38 -0.12 -15.19
CA LEU A 467 8.75 1.29 -15.36
C LEU A 467 9.78 1.41 -16.48
N TYR A 468 9.67 2.40 -17.36
CA TYR A 468 10.61 2.61 -18.46
C TYR A 468 10.99 4.09 -18.56
N LYS A 469 12.24 4.39 -18.96
CA LYS A 469 12.66 5.77 -19.25
C LYS A 469 13.45 5.79 -20.55
N ARG A 470 12.74 5.90 -21.67
CA ARG A 470 13.31 5.89 -23.02
C ARG A 470 14.39 6.96 -23.22
N GLU A 471 14.13 8.18 -22.74
CA GLU A 471 15.04 9.33 -22.89
C GLU A 471 16.41 9.08 -22.26
N HIS A 472 16.45 8.28 -21.20
CA HIS A 472 17.66 7.93 -20.45
C HIS A 472 17.95 6.43 -20.53
N ASN A 473 17.65 5.77 -21.67
CA ASN A 473 18.00 4.37 -21.95
C ASN A 473 17.74 3.37 -20.80
N PHE A 474 16.65 3.57 -20.05
CA PHE A 474 16.18 2.60 -19.07
C PHE A 474 15.11 1.72 -19.70
N PHE A 475 15.48 0.46 -19.96
CA PHE A 475 14.67 -0.56 -20.64
C PHE A 475 13.78 -1.35 -19.68
N GLY A 476 13.76 -0.91 -18.42
CA GLY A 476 12.69 -1.19 -17.47
C GLY A 476 12.86 -2.42 -16.62
N GLY A 477 11.86 -2.59 -15.75
CA GLY A 477 11.66 -3.77 -14.93
C GLY A 477 10.99 -4.90 -15.70
N ILE A 478 11.60 -6.07 -15.65
CA ILE A 478 11.11 -7.29 -16.28
C ILE A 478 10.59 -8.26 -15.22
N GLY A 479 9.32 -8.64 -15.35
CA GLY A 479 8.59 -9.49 -14.41
C GLY A 479 9.01 -10.97 -14.43
N ILE A 480 9.56 -11.44 -15.55
CA ILE A 480 10.01 -12.82 -15.72
C ILE A 480 11.48 -12.93 -15.27
N VAL A 481 11.71 -13.76 -14.25
CA VAL A 481 13.05 -13.93 -13.65
C VAL A 481 14.03 -14.47 -14.69
N GLY A 482 15.02 -13.65 -15.07
CA GLY A 482 16.13 -14.01 -15.95
C GLY A 482 15.99 -13.50 -17.37
N GLU A 483 14.80 -13.08 -17.81
CA GLU A 483 14.57 -12.59 -19.17
C GLU A 483 15.36 -11.32 -19.48
N GLN A 484 15.57 -10.45 -18.48
CA GLN A 484 16.33 -9.22 -18.66
C GLN A 484 17.81 -9.46 -18.96
N VAL A 485 18.37 -10.65 -18.66
CA VAL A 485 19.80 -10.93 -18.83
C VAL A 485 20.16 -11.11 -20.32
N PRO A 486 19.51 -11.99 -21.10
CA PRO A 486 19.68 -12.01 -22.55
C PRO A 486 19.31 -10.69 -23.25
N LEU A 487 18.26 -10.00 -22.79
CA LEU A 487 17.88 -8.69 -23.34
C LEU A 487 19.00 -7.64 -23.13
N GLY A 488 19.61 -7.61 -21.95
CA GLY A 488 20.77 -6.77 -21.65
C GLY A 488 21.98 -7.11 -22.50
N ALA A 489 22.24 -8.40 -22.77
CA ALA A 489 23.26 -8.81 -23.74
C ALA A 489 22.95 -8.28 -25.15
N GLY A 490 21.69 -8.32 -25.57
CA GLY A 490 21.23 -7.71 -26.83
C GLY A 490 21.45 -6.19 -26.89
N LEU A 491 21.27 -5.48 -25.77
CA LEU A 491 21.59 -4.05 -25.68
C LEU A 491 23.10 -3.79 -25.80
N GLY A 492 23.93 -4.64 -25.21
CA GLY A 492 25.38 -4.58 -25.41
C GLY A 492 25.78 -4.86 -26.86
N PHE A 493 25.13 -5.82 -27.50
CA PHE A 493 25.28 -6.05 -28.94
C PHE A 493 24.90 -4.81 -29.74
N LYS A 494 23.78 -4.13 -29.43
CA LYS A 494 23.39 -2.85 -30.06
C LYS A 494 24.50 -1.80 -29.92
N HIS A 495 25.08 -1.61 -28.74
CA HIS A 495 26.16 -0.64 -28.53
C HIS A 495 27.42 -0.98 -29.33
N LYS A 496 27.82 -2.26 -29.31
CA LYS A 496 28.93 -2.75 -30.14
C LYS A 496 28.67 -2.56 -31.63
N TYR A 497 27.47 -2.91 -32.10
CA TYR A 497 27.08 -2.83 -33.50
C TYR A 497 27.04 -1.39 -34.01
N LYS A 498 26.58 -0.45 -33.17
CA LYS A 498 26.58 0.98 -33.48
C LYS A 498 27.94 1.65 -33.28
N ASN A 499 28.86 0.99 -32.57
CA ASN A 499 30.16 1.53 -32.19
C ASN A 499 30.02 2.91 -31.52
N ASP A 500 29.09 3.02 -30.56
CA ASP A 500 28.73 4.29 -29.91
C ASP A 500 29.49 4.56 -28.60
N GLY A 501 30.37 3.64 -28.18
CA GLY A 501 31.22 3.83 -27.00
C GLY A 501 30.49 3.73 -25.66
N HIS A 502 29.33 3.07 -25.64
CA HIS A 502 28.50 2.89 -24.44
C HIS A 502 28.40 1.41 -24.04
N VAL A 503 27.98 1.18 -22.79
CA VAL A 503 27.78 -0.16 -22.23
C VAL A 503 26.30 -0.45 -21.98
N ALA A 504 25.95 -1.73 -21.87
CA ALA A 504 24.70 -2.17 -21.29
C ALA A 504 24.92 -2.76 -19.90
N VAL A 505 24.05 -2.44 -18.96
CA VAL A 505 24.03 -3.02 -17.62
C VAL A 505 22.78 -3.88 -17.47
N ALA A 506 22.99 -5.16 -17.20
CA ALA A 506 21.93 -6.16 -17.03
C ALA A 506 21.87 -6.59 -15.57
N ILE A 507 20.87 -6.11 -14.85
CA ILE A 507 20.73 -6.30 -13.40
C ILE A 507 19.79 -7.49 -13.10
N TYR A 508 20.20 -8.39 -12.22
CA TYR A 508 19.44 -9.56 -11.79
C TYR A 508 19.72 -9.89 -10.32
N GLY A 509 18.80 -10.59 -9.65
CA GLY A 509 18.98 -10.97 -8.23
C GLY A 509 19.70 -12.32 -8.03
N ASP A 510 20.12 -12.62 -6.80
CA ASP A 510 20.75 -13.89 -6.41
C ASP A 510 19.94 -15.13 -6.83
N GLY A 511 18.62 -15.14 -6.61
CA GLY A 511 17.74 -16.22 -7.08
C GLY A 511 17.73 -16.42 -8.60
N CYS A 512 17.95 -15.33 -9.36
CA CYS A 512 18.01 -15.36 -10.83
C CYS A 512 19.31 -15.99 -11.36
N GLN A 513 20.37 -16.03 -10.55
CA GLN A 513 21.67 -16.58 -10.94
C GLN A 513 21.59 -18.03 -11.47
N ASN A 514 20.56 -18.78 -11.08
CA ASN A 514 20.40 -20.18 -11.45
C ASN A 514 19.53 -20.40 -12.70
N GLN A 515 19.12 -19.34 -13.40
CA GLN A 515 18.40 -19.44 -14.67
C GLN A 515 19.34 -19.90 -15.80
N GLY A 516 18.91 -20.86 -16.62
CA GLY A 516 19.72 -21.39 -17.72
C GLY A 516 20.09 -20.32 -18.76
N GLN A 517 19.13 -19.47 -19.13
CA GLN A 517 19.32 -18.39 -20.11
C GLN A 517 20.40 -17.37 -19.71
N LEU A 518 20.72 -17.24 -18.41
CA LEU A 518 21.82 -16.39 -17.95
C LEU A 518 23.18 -16.94 -18.44
N PHE A 519 23.37 -18.26 -18.38
CA PHE A 519 24.61 -18.89 -18.87
C PHE A 519 24.72 -18.87 -20.40
N GLU A 520 23.58 -18.98 -21.10
CA GLU A 520 23.54 -18.78 -22.54
C GLU A 520 23.94 -17.35 -22.93
N ALA A 521 23.41 -16.35 -22.23
CA ALA A 521 23.76 -14.94 -22.43
C ALA A 521 25.23 -14.67 -22.10
N PHE A 522 25.76 -15.23 -21.01
CA PHE A 522 27.18 -15.15 -20.66
C PHE A 522 28.05 -15.69 -21.80
N ASN A 523 27.76 -16.89 -22.27
CA ASN A 523 28.52 -17.51 -23.36
C ASN A 523 28.53 -16.65 -24.63
N MET A 524 27.38 -16.17 -25.07
CA MET A 524 27.31 -15.31 -26.26
C MET A 524 27.99 -13.95 -26.04
N ALA A 525 27.81 -13.34 -24.87
CA ALA A 525 28.43 -12.06 -24.56
C ALA A 525 29.95 -12.15 -24.56
N ALA A 526 30.51 -13.23 -24.01
CA ALA A 526 31.95 -13.47 -23.99
C ALA A 526 32.48 -13.78 -25.39
N LEU A 527 31.81 -14.70 -26.10
CA LEU A 527 32.16 -15.11 -27.47
C LEU A 527 32.23 -13.91 -28.42
N TRP A 528 31.30 -12.96 -28.28
CA TRP A 528 31.23 -11.78 -29.11
C TRP A 528 31.88 -10.55 -28.48
N SER A 529 32.54 -10.68 -27.33
CA SER A 529 33.15 -9.58 -26.57
C SER A 529 32.24 -8.35 -26.51
N LEU A 530 31.02 -8.54 -26.00
CA LEU A 530 30.00 -7.49 -25.90
C LEU A 530 30.29 -6.56 -24.72
N PRO A 531 30.07 -5.24 -24.85
CA PRO A 531 30.23 -4.26 -23.77
C PRO A 531 29.06 -4.35 -22.79
N VAL A 532 29.03 -5.41 -21.98
CA VAL A 532 27.94 -5.70 -21.03
C VAL A 532 28.50 -5.87 -19.61
N ILE A 533 27.89 -5.18 -18.65
CA ILE A 533 28.13 -5.37 -17.23
C ILE A 533 26.94 -6.17 -16.67
N PHE A 534 27.19 -7.38 -16.22
CA PHE A 534 26.20 -8.25 -15.60
C PHE A 534 26.22 -8.01 -14.09
N VAL A 535 25.15 -7.45 -13.52
CA VAL A 535 25.10 -7.09 -12.09
C VAL A 535 24.17 -8.04 -11.35
N CYS A 536 24.74 -8.85 -10.44
CA CYS A 536 23.98 -9.63 -9.47
C CYS A 536 23.74 -8.80 -8.20
N GLU A 537 22.51 -8.36 -7.96
CA GLU A 537 22.09 -7.80 -6.67
C GLU A 537 21.85 -8.96 -5.68
N ASN A 538 22.91 -9.32 -4.96
CA ASN A 538 22.84 -10.36 -3.94
C ASN A 538 22.27 -9.77 -2.65
N ASN A 539 20.98 -9.97 -2.43
CA ASN A 539 20.32 -9.61 -1.16
C ASN A 539 20.10 -10.83 -0.25
N HIS A 540 20.82 -11.92 -0.52
CA HIS A 540 20.85 -13.22 0.17
C HIS A 540 19.57 -14.07 0.07
N PHE A 541 18.49 -13.59 -0.56
CA PHE A 541 17.19 -14.27 -0.57
C PHE A 541 16.41 -14.14 -1.88
N GLY A 542 16.38 -15.23 -2.65
CA GLY A 542 15.48 -15.44 -3.79
C GLY A 542 14.07 -15.72 -3.31
N MET A 543 13.21 -14.70 -3.29
CA MET A 543 11.90 -14.72 -2.64
C MET A 543 12.01 -15.09 -1.15
N GLY A 544 11.81 -16.35 -0.79
CA GLY A 544 11.96 -16.87 0.58
C GLY A 544 13.05 -17.93 0.72
N THR A 545 13.86 -18.16 -0.32
CA THR A 545 14.92 -19.16 -0.32
C THR A 545 16.27 -18.48 -0.16
N ALA A 546 16.99 -18.79 0.93
CA ALA A 546 18.34 -18.28 1.15
C ALA A 546 19.31 -18.77 0.07
N ASP A 547 20.31 -17.96 -0.25
CA ASP A 547 21.38 -18.23 -1.22
C ASP A 547 21.99 -19.65 -1.10
N SER A 548 22.36 -20.05 0.12
CA SER A 548 22.95 -21.34 0.48
C SER A 548 22.03 -22.53 0.24
N ARG A 549 20.71 -22.30 0.12
CA ARG A 549 19.71 -23.32 -0.21
C ARG A 549 19.36 -23.35 -1.70
N ALA A 550 19.64 -22.27 -2.43
CA ALA A 550 19.32 -22.14 -3.85
C ALA A 550 20.53 -22.44 -4.75
N SER A 551 21.75 -22.16 -4.29
CA SER A 551 22.98 -22.26 -5.08
C SER A 551 24.05 -23.06 -4.35
N LYS A 552 24.70 -23.97 -5.09
CA LYS A 552 25.83 -24.74 -4.54
C LYS A 552 27.06 -23.88 -4.27
N SER A 553 27.30 -22.89 -5.13
CA SER A 553 28.29 -21.83 -4.92
C SER A 553 27.57 -20.50 -4.84
N ILE A 554 27.77 -19.80 -3.73
CA ILE A 554 27.22 -18.46 -3.44
C ILE A 554 28.22 -17.34 -3.80
N GLN A 555 29.36 -17.67 -4.40
CA GLN A 555 30.29 -16.69 -4.96
C GLN A 555 29.78 -16.33 -6.36
N TYR A 556 28.79 -15.45 -6.43
CA TYR A 556 28.08 -15.15 -7.67
C TYR A 556 28.95 -14.42 -8.70
N TYR A 557 29.91 -13.62 -8.24
CA TYR A 557 30.93 -12.99 -9.10
C TYR A 557 31.79 -13.98 -9.90
N THR A 558 31.87 -15.26 -9.50
CA THR A 558 32.65 -16.30 -10.21
C THR A 558 31.80 -17.12 -11.19
N ARG A 559 30.47 -16.94 -11.19
CA ARG A 559 29.54 -17.79 -11.96
C ARG A 559 29.61 -17.57 -13.47
N GLY A 560 30.26 -16.48 -13.88
CA GLY A 560 30.65 -16.23 -15.26
C GLY A 560 31.67 -17.23 -15.83
N ASP A 561 32.30 -18.04 -14.97
CA ASP A 561 33.36 -19.00 -15.30
C ASP A 561 34.53 -18.34 -16.04
N TYR A 562 34.53 -18.29 -17.37
CA TYR A 562 35.55 -17.56 -18.12
C TYR A 562 35.31 -16.04 -18.15
N ILE A 563 34.11 -15.55 -17.82
CA ILE A 563 33.85 -14.12 -17.70
C ILE A 563 34.45 -13.59 -16.38
N PRO A 564 35.30 -12.55 -16.42
CA PRO A 564 35.83 -11.96 -15.21
C PRO A 564 34.74 -11.37 -14.31
N GLY A 565 34.97 -11.33 -13.01
CA GLY A 565 34.00 -10.73 -12.10
C GLY A 565 34.53 -10.23 -10.76
N LEU A 566 33.78 -9.30 -10.17
CA LEU A 566 34.12 -8.64 -8.91
C LEU A 566 32.97 -8.76 -7.90
N TRP A 567 33.30 -9.15 -6.68
CA TRP A 567 32.46 -8.94 -5.51
C TRP A 567 32.65 -7.52 -4.99
N VAL A 568 31.55 -6.83 -4.71
CA VAL A 568 31.48 -5.44 -4.30
C VAL A 568 30.58 -5.32 -3.08
N ASP A 569 30.98 -4.51 -2.10
CA ASP A 569 30.08 -4.12 -1.01
C ASP A 569 28.97 -3.21 -1.56
N GLY A 570 27.80 -3.79 -1.81
CA GLY A 570 26.62 -3.12 -2.35
C GLY A 570 25.91 -2.22 -1.32
N MET A 571 26.45 -2.08 -0.11
CA MET A 571 25.98 -1.15 0.93
C MET A 571 26.85 0.12 1.01
N ASP A 572 28.00 0.16 0.32
CA ASP A 572 28.89 1.32 0.23
C ASP A 572 28.82 1.95 -1.18
N VAL A 573 28.23 3.14 -1.26
CA VAL A 573 28.00 3.83 -2.53
C VAL A 573 29.30 4.20 -3.26
N LEU A 574 30.40 4.44 -2.54
CA LEU A 574 31.71 4.73 -3.14
C LEU A 574 32.34 3.47 -3.69
N ALA A 575 32.18 2.33 -3.01
CA ALA A 575 32.63 1.03 -3.50
C ALA A 575 31.91 0.65 -4.80
N VAL A 576 30.59 0.84 -4.85
CA VAL A 576 29.76 0.61 -6.04
C VAL A 576 30.16 1.54 -7.19
N LYS A 577 30.33 2.85 -6.94
CA LYS A 577 30.77 3.83 -7.94
C LYS A 577 32.11 3.40 -8.57
N ASN A 578 33.10 3.11 -7.73
CA ASN A 578 34.44 2.76 -8.17
C ASN A 578 34.45 1.44 -8.98
N ALA A 579 33.76 0.41 -8.49
CA ALA A 579 33.63 -0.86 -9.21
C ALA A 579 32.89 -0.72 -10.54
N THR A 580 31.82 0.10 -10.59
CA THR A 580 31.07 0.35 -11.83
C THR A 580 31.90 1.11 -12.86
N ALA A 581 32.65 2.14 -12.43
CA ALA A 581 33.55 2.89 -13.30
C ALA A 581 34.63 1.98 -13.90
N PHE A 582 35.24 1.13 -13.07
CA PHE A 582 36.19 0.11 -13.51
C PHE A 582 35.54 -0.88 -14.50
N ALA A 583 34.36 -1.40 -14.17
CA ALA A 583 33.66 -2.38 -15.01
C ALA A 583 33.25 -1.81 -16.36
N LYS A 584 32.86 -0.54 -16.42
CA LYS A 584 32.56 0.16 -17.67
C LYS A 584 33.78 0.25 -18.57
N ASP A 585 34.90 0.74 -18.03
CA ASP A 585 36.16 0.83 -18.78
C ASP A 585 36.64 -0.56 -19.23
N PHE A 586 36.54 -1.56 -18.36
CA PHE A 586 36.83 -2.95 -18.68
C PHE A 586 35.94 -3.46 -19.82
N ALA A 587 34.63 -3.25 -19.72
CA ALA A 587 33.67 -3.81 -20.65
C ALA A 587 33.82 -3.27 -22.08
N LEU A 588 34.13 -1.97 -22.19
CA LEU A 588 34.41 -1.32 -23.46
C LEU A 588 35.67 -1.87 -24.15
N LYS A 589 36.65 -2.35 -23.38
CA LYS A 589 37.95 -2.83 -23.90
C LYS A 589 38.01 -4.34 -24.10
N ASN A 590 37.42 -5.10 -23.19
CA ASN A 590 37.69 -6.54 -23.03
C ASN A 590 36.45 -7.43 -23.21
N GLY A 591 35.25 -6.87 -23.35
CA GLY A 591 34.01 -7.64 -23.36
C GLY A 591 33.39 -7.77 -21.96
N PRO A 592 32.49 -8.74 -21.70
CA PRO A 592 31.63 -8.68 -20.54
C PRO A 592 32.37 -8.84 -19.20
N ILE A 593 31.75 -8.34 -18.13
CA ILE A 593 32.20 -8.50 -16.73
C ILE A 593 31.00 -8.72 -15.82
N VAL A 594 31.18 -9.52 -14.76
CA VAL A 594 30.18 -9.75 -13.71
C VAL A 594 30.49 -8.92 -12.47
N LEU A 595 29.53 -8.19 -11.94
CA LEU A 595 29.61 -7.56 -10.61
C LEU A 595 28.59 -8.23 -9.68
N GLU A 596 29.04 -8.73 -8.54
CA GLU A 596 28.16 -9.14 -7.44
C GLU A 596 28.10 -7.99 -6.42
N MET A 597 26.94 -7.36 -6.31
CA MET A 597 26.66 -6.33 -5.32
C MET A 597 26.07 -7.00 -4.08
N ASP A 598 26.87 -7.16 -3.02
CA ASP A 598 26.45 -7.66 -1.72
C ASP A 598 25.63 -6.60 -1.00
N THR A 599 24.32 -6.73 -1.03
CA THR A 599 23.39 -5.71 -0.55
C THR A 599 22.29 -6.34 0.32
N TYR A 600 21.31 -5.57 0.75
CA TYR A 600 20.26 -6.10 1.60
C TYR A 600 18.93 -5.37 1.44
N ARG A 601 17.83 -6.12 1.31
CA ARG A 601 16.46 -5.59 1.32
C ARG A 601 15.84 -5.64 2.70
N TYR A 602 15.35 -4.50 3.19
CA TYR A 602 14.69 -4.44 4.49
C TYR A 602 13.28 -5.02 4.47
N HIS A 603 12.50 -4.74 3.43
CA HIS A 603 11.20 -5.38 3.25
C HIS A 603 11.32 -6.83 2.75
N GLY A 604 10.22 -7.58 2.93
CA GLY A 604 10.04 -8.91 2.34
C GLY A 604 10.13 -8.90 0.81
N HIS A 605 9.92 -10.05 0.19
CA HIS A 605 10.13 -10.18 -1.25
C HIS A 605 9.26 -9.18 -2.02
N SER A 606 7.98 -9.19 -1.71
CA SER A 606 6.97 -8.22 -2.12
C SER A 606 6.15 -7.85 -0.89
N ILE A 607 5.22 -6.91 -1.03
CA ILE A 607 4.34 -6.51 0.07
C ILE A 607 3.42 -7.63 0.60
N SER A 608 3.18 -8.70 -0.19
CA SER A 608 2.43 -9.88 0.28
C SER A 608 3.28 -10.83 1.12
N ASP A 609 4.61 -10.67 1.09
CA ASP A 609 5.56 -11.42 1.88
C ASP A 609 6.04 -10.59 3.09
N PRO A 610 5.71 -10.98 4.33
CA PRO A 610 6.19 -10.27 5.52
C PRO A 610 7.71 -10.47 5.77
N GLY A 611 8.38 -11.38 5.06
CA GLY A 611 9.82 -11.60 5.13
C GLY A 611 10.35 -12.19 6.43
N SER A 612 9.45 -12.70 7.30
CA SER A 612 9.79 -13.18 8.65
C SER A 612 9.73 -14.70 8.83
N THR A 613 9.34 -15.44 7.78
CA THR A 613 9.26 -16.91 7.81
C THR A 613 10.59 -17.59 7.48
N TYR A 614 11.55 -16.87 6.91
CA TYR A 614 12.81 -17.42 6.40
C TYR A 614 14.06 -16.63 6.83
N ARG A 615 13.89 -15.54 7.60
CA ARG A 615 14.96 -14.73 8.19
C ARG A 615 14.43 -13.99 9.42
N THR A 616 15.34 -13.58 10.31
CA THR A 616 14.93 -12.99 11.60
C THR A 616 14.80 -11.47 11.51
N ARG A 617 13.99 -10.88 12.41
CA ARG A 617 13.93 -9.40 12.53
C ARG A 617 15.26 -8.83 13.06
N ASP A 618 15.97 -9.59 13.89
CA ASP A 618 17.25 -9.18 14.45
C ASP A 618 18.34 -9.11 13.38
N GLU A 619 18.32 -10.02 12.40
CA GLU A 619 19.18 -9.94 11.22
C GLU A 619 18.92 -8.66 10.42
N ILE A 620 17.66 -8.38 10.08
CA ILE A 620 17.30 -7.15 9.34
C ILE A 620 17.70 -5.89 10.12
N ALA A 621 17.38 -5.84 11.42
CA ALA A 621 17.71 -4.71 12.27
C ALA A 621 19.22 -4.57 12.50
N GLY A 622 19.95 -5.69 12.54
CA GLY A 622 21.40 -5.75 12.65
C GLY A 622 22.06 -5.17 11.41
N VAL A 623 21.66 -5.63 10.22
CA VAL A 623 22.15 -5.10 8.93
C VAL A 623 21.84 -3.61 8.83
N ARG A 624 20.59 -3.20 9.09
CA ARG A 624 20.21 -1.77 9.03
C ARG A 624 20.99 -0.89 10.00
N ARG A 625 21.37 -1.39 11.17
CA ARG A 625 22.15 -0.61 12.15
C ARG A 625 23.61 -0.52 11.76
N ALA A 626 24.16 -1.59 11.20
CA ALA A 626 25.59 -1.71 10.95
C ALA A 626 26.01 -1.26 9.55
N ARG A 627 25.12 -1.38 8.56
CA ARG A 627 25.45 -1.23 7.13
C ARG A 627 24.46 -0.37 6.35
N ASP A 628 23.57 0.42 6.96
CA ASP A 628 22.63 1.24 6.16
C ASP A 628 23.39 2.24 5.26
N PRO A 629 23.10 2.29 3.95
CA PRO A 629 23.92 3.04 2.99
C PRO A 629 23.78 4.55 3.17
N ILE A 630 22.63 5.02 3.65
CA ILE A 630 22.38 6.44 3.89
C ILE A 630 23.10 6.89 5.16
N GLU A 631 23.04 6.09 6.22
CA GLU A 631 23.76 6.37 7.46
C GLU A 631 25.29 6.26 7.30
N HIS A 632 25.77 5.40 6.41
CA HIS A 632 27.18 5.35 6.04
C HIS A 632 27.64 6.70 5.44
N VAL A 633 26.93 7.22 4.42
CA VAL A 633 27.26 8.53 3.83
C VAL A 633 27.08 9.68 4.82
N ARG A 634 26.06 9.62 5.69
CA ARG A 634 25.89 10.59 6.78
C ARG A 634 27.14 10.64 7.66
N THR A 635 27.67 9.47 8.03
CA THR A 635 28.84 9.35 8.88
C THR A 635 30.05 10.00 8.22
N LEU A 636 30.30 9.69 6.94
CA LEU A 636 31.39 10.32 6.17
C LEU A 636 31.24 11.85 6.11
N LEU A 637 30.03 12.36 5.87
CA LEU A 637 29.76 13.81 5.85
C LEU A 637 30.06 14.50 7.18
N LEU A 638 29.77 13.84 8.30
CA LEU A 638 30.02 14.38 9.64
C LEU A 638 31.50 14.27 10.04
N GLU A 639 32.13 13.11 9.81
CA GLU A 639 33.54 12.85 10.17
C GLU A 639 34.50 13.78 9.43
N HIS A 640 34.21 14.09 8.16
CA HIS A 640 35.01 15.02 7.36
C HIS A 640 34.59 16.50 7.51
N ASN A 641 33.66 16.83 8.41
CA ASN A 641 33.12 18.18 8.60
C ASN A 641 32.54 18.79 7.31
N PHE A 642 32.01 17.95 6.43
CA PHE A 642 31.40 18.35 5.16
C PHE A 642 29.93 18.72 5.31
N ALA A 643 29.29 18.36 6.42
CA ALA A 643 27.98 18.86 6.81
C ALA A 643 27.84 18.91 8.33
N GLU A 644 26.98 19.80 8.82
CA GLU A 644 26.48 19.72 10.18
C GLU A 644 25.21 18.84 10.26
N ALA A 645 24.96 18.21 11.41
CA ALA A 645 23.76 17.39 11.62
C ALA A 645 22.44 18.15 11.34
N LYS A 646 22.41 19.48 11.54
CA LYS A 646 21.25 20.32 11.24
C LYS A 646 21.00 20.46 9.73
N GLU A 647 22.05 20.49 8.92
CA GLU A 647 21.96 20.61 7.46
C GLU A 647 21.44 19.32 6.85
N LEU A 648 21.91 18.17 7.33
CA LEU A 648 21.42 16.86 6.88
C LEU A 648 19.93 16.66 7.23
N LYS A 649 19.51 17.08 8.42
CA LYS A 649 18.09 17.10 8.79
C LYS A 649 17.25 18.04 7.91
N GLN A 650 17.83 19.14 7.43
CA GLN A 650 17.14 20.03 6.50
C GLN A 650 16.94 19.35 5.14
N ILE A 651 17.98 18.69 4.61
CA ILE A 651 17.89 17.91 3.36
C ILE A 651 16.78 16.85 3.47
N GLU A 652 16.71 16.13 4.59
CA GLU A 652 15.66 15.13 4.83
C GLU A 652 14.25 15.73 4.81
N ARG A 653 14.07 16.90 5.43
CA ARG A 653 12.78 17.62 5.44
C ARG A 653 12.40 18.08 4.05
N ASP A 654 13.35 18.60 3.30
CA ASP A 654 13.12 19.10 1.94
C ASP A 654 12.75 17.95 1.00
N VAL A 655 13.46 16.82 1.09
CA VAL A 655 13.13 15.61 0.32
C VAL A 655 11.77 15.05 0.74
N LYS A 656 11.45 15.01 2.04
CA LYS A 656 10.11 14.55 2.48
C LYS A 656 9.02 15.40 1.87
N LYS A 657 9.18 16.74 1.89
CA LYS A 657 8.26 17.67 1.26
C LYS A 657 8.15 17.43 -0.26
N GLU A 658 9.26 17.23 -0.95
CA GLU A 658 9.29 16.89 -2.38
C GLU A 658 8.45 15.64 -2.67
N ILE A 659 8.62 14.59 -1.88
CA ILE A 659 7.88 13.32 -2.02
C ILE A 659 6.39 13.49 -1.72
N ASP A 660 6.04 14.25 -0.69
CA ASP A 660 4.64 14.54 -0.34
C ASP A 660 3.96 15.35 -1.46
N GLU A 661 4.65 16.34 -2.04
CA GLU A 661 4.15 17.14 -3.17
C GLU A 661 3.96 16.30 -4.43
N ALA A 662 4.93 15.44 -4.75
CA ALA A 662 4.86 14.52 -5.89
C ALA A 662 3.72 13.51 -5.73
N LEU A 663 3.50 13.00 -4.52
CA LEU A 663 2.40 12.10 -4.23
C LEU A 663 1.04 12.79 -4.43
N GLU A 664 0.88 14.00 -3.91
CA GLU A 664 -0.35 14.76 -4.08
C GLU A 664 -0.61 15.15 -5.54
N ALA A 665 0.44 15.36 -6.34
CA ALA A 665 0.32 15.51 -7.78
C ALA A 665 -0.13 14.21 -8.47
N ALA A 666 0.46 13.07 -8.11
CA ALA A 666 0.08 11.77 -8.64
C ALA A 666 -1.37 11.40 -8.31
N LYS A 667 -1.84 11.65 -7.08
CA LYS A 667 -3.24 11.42 -6.68
C LYS A 667 -4.26 12.26 -7.46
N LYS A 668 -3.86 13.45 -7.95
CA LYS A 668 -4.70 14.32 -8.79
C LYS A 668 -4.68 13.90 -10.27
N GLY A 669 -3.83 12.93 -10.63
CA GLY A 669 -3.76 12.39 -11.98
C GLY A 669 -5.07 11.76 -12.44
N SER A 670 -5.24 11.67 -13.75
CA SER A 670 -6.45 11.13 -14.38
C SER A 670 -6.33 9.62 -14.54
N GLU A 671 -7.45 8.91 -14.49
CA GLU A 671 -7.44 7.51 -14.92
C GLU A 671 -7.21 7.42 -16.43
N PRO A 672 -6.49 6.39 -16.91
CA PRO A 672 -6.41 6.11 -18.34
C PRO A 672 -7.83 5.89 -18.88
N PRO A 673 -8.21 6.59 -19.96
CA PRO A 673 -9.53 6.41 -20.54
C PRO A 673 -9.62 5.01 -21.17
N ILE A 674 -10.83 4.45 -21.29
CA ILE A 674 -11.01 3.03 -21.70
C ILE A 674 -10.44 2.73 -23.10
N GLU A 675 -10.30 3.74 -23.94
CA GLU A 675 -9.69 3.62 -25.27
C GLU A 675 -8.17 3.35 -25.20
N ASP A 676 -7.51 3.68 -24.09
CA ASP A 676 -6.08 3.38 -23.91
C ASP A 676 -5.82 1.88 -23.68
N LEU A 677 -6.85 1.07 -23.38
CA LEU A 677 -6.74 -0.38 -23.20
C LEU A 677 -6.21 -1.09 -24.46
N TRP A 678 -6.47 -0.52 -25.63
CA TRP A 678 -6.11 -1.09 -26.95
C TRP A 678 -4.87 -0.44 -27.56
N ASN A 679 -4.40 0.66 -26.96
CA ASN A 679 -3.33 1.46 -27.52
C ASN A 679 -1.98 0.78 -27.27
N ASN A 680 -1.05 0.96 -28.21
CA ASN A 680 0.33 0.46 -28.13
C ASN A 680 0.48 -1.08 -28.12
N ILE A 681 -0.50 -1.83 -28.63
CA ILE A 681 -0.32 -3.27 -28.91
C ILE A 681 0.73 -3.49 -30.00
N TYR A 682 0.69 -2.68 -31.06
CA TYR A 682 1.70 -2.64 -32.12
C TYR A 682 2.22 -1.22 -32.31
N VAL A 683 3.50 -1.09 -32.66
CA VAL A 683 4.13 0.22 -32.95
C VAL A 683 3.61 0.80 -34.27
N ALA A 684 3.45 -0.05 -35.29
CA ALA A 684 2.73 0.29 -36.51
C ALA A 684 1.30 -0.25 -36.41
N GLY A 685 0.30 0.60 -36.66
CA GLY A 685 -1.08 0.13 -36.75
C GLY A 685 -1.23 -0.73 -38.00
N LEU A 686 -1.18 -2.06 -37.86
CA LEU A 686 -1.22 -2.97 -39.02
C LEU A 686 -2.64 -3.18 -39.56
N GLY A 687 -3.53 -2.17 -39.44
CA GLY A 687 -4.96 -2.30 -39.74
C GLY A 687 -5.67 -3.36 -38.89
N ALA A 688 -5.11 -3.71 -37.73
CA ALA A 688 -5.60 -4.78 -36.88
C ALA A 688 -7.00 -4.46 -36.36
N ARG A 689 -7.88 -5.47 -36.37
CA ARG A 689 -9.23 -5.39 -35.82
C ARG A 689 -9.26 -6.05 -34.45
N LEU A 690 -9.59 -5.28 -33.43
CA LEU A 690 -9.67 -5.76 -32.06
C LEU A 690 -11.11 -6.11 -31.70
N ARG A 691 -11.27 -7.25 -31.02
CA ARG A 691 -12.57 -7.71 -30.52
C ARG A 691 -13.00 -6.83 -29.34
N PRO A 692 -14.22 -6.26 -29.35
CA PRO A 692 -14.69 -5.44 -28.23
C PRO A 692 -15.01 -6.29 -27.00
N ILE A 693 -14.87 -5.68 -25.81
CA ILE A 693 -15.18 -6.29 -24.51
C ILE A 693 -16.70 -6.47 -24.33
N GLU A 694 -17.52 -5.55 -24.83
CA GLU A 694 -18.98 -5.64 -24.80
C GLU A 694 -19.53 -6.42 -26.00
N ILE A 695 -20.41 -7.39 -25.74
CA ILE A 695 -21.13 -8.14 -26.77
C ILE A 695 -22.03 -7.17 -27.55
N GLY A 696 -21.84 -7.07 -28.86
CA GLY A 696 -22.70 -6.28 -29.77
C GLY A 696 -22.10 -4.96 -30.29
N ARG A 697 -20.91 -4.54 -29.83
CA ARG A 697 -20.21 -3.39 -30.43
C ARG A 697 -19.45 -3.75 -31.72
N PRO A 698 -19.28 -2.81 -32.66
CA PRO A 698 -18.42 -3.03 -33.83
C PRO A 698 -16.95 -3.19 -33.39
N PRO A 699 -16.12 -3.95 -34.14
CA PRO A 699 -14.70 -4.07 -33.89
C PRO A 699 -13.98 -2.72 -33.91
N ILE A 700 -13.01 -2.54 -33.03
CA ILE A 700 -12.12 -1.38 -33.07
C ILE A 700 -11.09 -1.63 -34.17
N VAL A 701 -11.05 -0.76 -35.17
CA VAL A 701 -10.09 -0.83 -36.28
C VAL A 701 -8.95 0.13 -35.97
N LEU A 702 -7.75 -0.38 -35.74
CA LEU A 702 -6.57 0.46 -35.57
C LEU A 702 -6.23 1.16 -36.91
N PRO A 703 -5.65 2.37 -36.87
CA PRO A 703 -5.14 3.04 -38.07
C PRO A 703 -4.21 2.11 -38.87
N ALA A 704 -4.21 2.25 -40.19
CA ALA A 704 -3.31 1.51 -41.09
C ALA A 704 -1.93 2.17 -41.19
#